data_AF-A0A672KD30-F1
#
_entry.id   AF-A0A672KD30-F1
#
_cell.length_a   1.000
_cell.length_b   1.000
_cell.length_c   1.000
_cell.angle_alpha   90.00
_cell.angle_beta   90.00
_cell.angle_gamma   90.00
#
_symmetry.space_group_name_H-M   'P 1'
#
loop_
_entity.id
_entity.type
_entity.pdbx_description
1 polymer ?
#
loop_
_entity_poly.entity_id
_entity_poly.type
_entity_poly.pdbx_seq_one_letter_code
_entity_poly.pdbx_strand_id
1 'polypeptide(L)'
;MCHIPVFCWISATVLEKMMRKSWKGDIPKTLTQMYTHFLIIQTSIKHEKDYEKKVKDEDMILKLGKLAFQQLVKGNLIFYEEDLRECGIDETEASVYSGLCTQIFREELGLYQGKVFCFVHLSIQEHLAALYVLLSFLLDKRDVLNENLSSKHAHEITCHTISDLHQRAVDKALQSKNGHLDLFLRFLLGLSLESNQKLMKGLLTHIGNISYNEEKTVEYIKIKIRVNPSPEKSINLFHCLNELGDQSLVSEVQKYLRSGGLSSARLSSSQWSAVVFVLLTSEQLDEFDLSKYISNKYKENHMTPDEVLLKLLPVVEASRSAELRDCGVTAEGCTALSSALRSNSSQLRELNLPGNKVGDAGVKLISDALKDPRCKLETLRLSDCRVTSKGCAALSSALRSNSSQLRELRLSENYVGDRGLTLISDALKDPRCELEKLRLRDCGVTDEGCAALSSALRSNPSQLRELSLSGNKVGDAGVKLISDALKDPRCELEILWLRDCGVTAKGCAALASALRSNSNLRELHLSLNSLGDRGLTLISDGLKDPLCKLEILTLWDCGVTDEGCAALSSALRSNPSQLRELSLSGNNVGDAGVKLLSDALKDPSCKLEILWLRDCGVTAEGCTALSSALRSNSSQLRELNLPGNKVGDAGVKLISDDPRCELEKLRLSYCGVTDEGCAALRSNPSQLRELDLTENKVGDAGVKLISDALKDPRCELEKLRLSDCRVTSKGCAALSSALRSNSSQLRELRLSENYVGDRGLTLISDALKDPRCELEKLR
;
A
#
# COMPACT_ATOMS: atom_id res chain seq x y z
N MET A 1 -10.41 18.05 1.12
CA MET A 1 -10.26 19.42 0.58
C MET A 1 -8.93 20.08 0.97
N CYS A 2 -8.37 19.85 2.16
CA CYS A 2 -7.13 20.50 2.62
C CYS A 2 -5.85 20.13 1.85
N HIS A 3 -5.93 19.32 0.80
CA HIS A 3 -4.84 19.13 -0.16
C HIS A 3 -4.74 20.32 -1.16
N ILE A 4 -5.76 21.17 -1.27
CA ILE A 4 -5.72 22.39 -2.09
C ILE A 4 -5.48 23.59 -1.16
N PRO A 5 -4.40 24.37 -1.38
CA PRO A 5 -4.00 25.46 -0.48
C PRO A 5 -5.10 26.48 -0.17
N VAL A 6 -5.97 26.82 -1.13
CA VAL A 6 -7.04 27.81 -0.90
C VAL A 6 -8.06 27.35 0.14
N PHE A 7 -8.39 26.05 0.19
CA PHE A 7 -9.29 25.54 1.22
C PHE A 7 -8.64 25.59 2.61
N CYS A 8 -7.32 25.40 2.70
CA CYS A 8 -6.57 25.60 3.94
C CYS A 8 -6.60 27.06 4.36
N TRP A 9 -6.39 27.99 3.43
CA TRP A 9 -6.44 29.43 3.71
C TRP A 9 -7.83 29.87 4.21
N ILE A 10 -8.91 29.45 3.53
CA ILE A 10 -10.28 29.76 3.97
C ILE A 10 -10.56 29.18 5.36
N SER A 11 -10.22 27.90 5.58
CA SER A 11 -10.44 27.24 6.87
C SER A 11 -9.65 27.91 7.99
N ALA A 12 -8.38 28.23 7.74
CA ALA A 12 -7.53 28.94 8.70
C ALA A 12 -8.08 30.33 9.04
N THR A 13 -8.49 31.10 8.03
CA THR A 13 -9.09 32.44 8.21
C THR A 13 -10.33 32.38 9.12
N VAL A 14 -11.21 31.41 8.87
CA VAL A 14 -12.44 31.23 9.65
C VAL A 14 -12.12 30.76 11.07
N LEU A 15 -11.32 29.70 11.22
CA LEU A 15 -10.97 29.12 12.51
C LEU A 15 -10.18 30.10 13.38
N GLU A 16 -9.25 30.88 12.81
CA GLU A 16 -8.48 31.88 13.56
C GLU A 16 -9.40 32.93 14.20
N LYS A 17 -10.41 33.42 13.47
CA LYS A 17 -11.37 34.40 14.00
C LYS A 17 -12.27 33.76 15.08
N MET A 18 -12.68 32.50 14.89
CA MET A 18 -13.55 31.76 15.82
C MET A 18 -12.82 31.27 17.09
N MET A 19 -11.50 31.07 17.04
CA MET A 19 -10.70 30.66 18.21
C MET A 19 -10.30 31.83 19.13
N ARG A 20 -10.65 33.07 18.78
CA ARG A 20 -10.49 34.23 19.68
C ARG A 20 -11.46 34.08 20.87
N LYS A 21 -10.99 34.39 22.09
CA LYS A 21 -11.69 34.19 23.38
C LYS A 21 -13.13 34.78 23.46
N SER A 22 -13.54 35.62 22.52
CA SER A 22 -14.85 36.28 22.48
C SER A 22 -15.92 35.56 21.65
N TRP A 23 -15.59 34.51 20.89
CA TRP A 23 -16.56 33.83 20.03
C TRP A 23 -17.36 32.76 20.80
N LYS A 24 -18.70 32.79 20.70
CA LYS A 24 -19.64 31.88 21.39
C LYS A 24 -20.38 30.90 20.46
N GLY A 25 -20.06 30.86 19.17
CA GLY A 25 -20.75 30.02 18.18
C GLY A 25 -20.08 28.66 17.94
N ASP A 26 -20.85 27.70 17.44
CA ASP A 26 -20.35 26.38 17.04
C ASP A 26 -19.37 26.46 15.87
N ILE A 27 -18.39 25.54 15.83
CA ILE A 27 -17.44 25.40 14.72
C ILE A 27 -18.20 24.90 13.47
N PRO A 28 -17.89 25.41 12.26
CA PRO A 28 -18.55 24.99 11.02
C PRO A 28 -18.35 23.48 10.78
N LYS A 29 -19.45 22.76 10.56
CA LYS A 29 -19.44 21.31 10.30
C LYS A 29 -19.57 20.99 8.81
N THR A 30 -20.07 21.92 8.01
CA THR A 30 -20.26 21.74 6.56
C THR A 30 -19.43 22.73 5.75
N LEU A 31 -19.23 22.42 4.46
CA LEU A 31 -18.52 23.33 3.56
C LEU A 31 -19.26 24.66 3.44
N THR A 32 -20.58 24.59 3.34
CA THR A 32 -21.41 25.77 3.21
C THR A 32 -21.30 26.68 4.41
N GLN A 33 -21.34 26.12 5.63
CA GLN A 33 -21.11 26.91 6.86
C GLN A 33 -19.75 27.59 6.84
N MET A 34 -18.69 26.86 6.45
CA MET A 34 -17.33 27.41 6.38
C MET A 34 -17.26 28.63 5.43
N TYR A 35 -17.87 28.52 4.24
CA TYR A 35 -17.89 29.61 3.27
C TYR A 35 -18.78 30.78 3.69
N THR A 36 -19.93 30.51 4.32
CA THR A 36 -20.80 31.56 4.86
C THR A 36 -20.08 32.36 5.96
N HIS A 37 -19.38 31.67 6.87
CA HIS A 37 -18.54 32.35 7.87
C HIS A 37 -17.40 33.14 7.24
N PHE A 38 -16.75 32.59 6.22
CA PHE A 38 -15.72 33.31 5.48
C PHE A 38 -16.26 34.61 4.86
N LEU A 39 -17.43 34.56 4.21
CA LEU A 39 -18.10 35.75 3.65
C LEU A 39 -18.45 36.79 4.72
N ILE A 40 -18.94 36.36 5.88
CA ILE A 40 -19.19 37.23 7.04
C ILE A 40 -17.91 37.94 7.48
N ILE A 41 -16.81 37.20 7.59
CA ILE A 41 -15.51 37.75 8.00
C ILE A 41 -15.00 38.76 6.97
N GLN A 42 -15.06 38.45 5.67
CA GLN A 42 -14.63 39.39 4.62
C GLN A 42 -15.44 40.69 4.66
N THR A 43 -16.74 40.60 4.91
CA THR A 43 -17.61 41.77 5.06
C THR A 43 -17.23 42.58 6.31
N SER A 44 -16.87 41.93 7.41
CA SER A 44 -16.41 42.62 8.63
C SER A 44 -15.06 43.35 8.46
N ILE A 45 -14.12 42.76 7.70
CA ILE A 45 -12.80 43.36 7.45
C ILE A 45 -12.92 44.63 6.60
N LYS A 46 -13.88 44.69 5.68
CA LYS A 46 -14.19 45.92 4.92
C LYS A 46 -14.51 47.09 5.87
N HIS A 47 -15.31 46.86 6.92
CA HIS A 47 -15.69 47.89 7.89
C HIS A 47 -14.51 48.41 8.72
N GLU A 48 -13.46 47.59 8.92
CA GLU A 48 -12.25 48.00 9.63
C GLU A 48 -11.29 48.86 8.78
N LYS A 49 -11.43 48.85 7.44
CA LYS A 49 -10.52 49.54 6.49
C LYS A 49 -11.02 50.89 5.97
N ASP A 50 -12.11 51.42 6.52
CA ASP A 50 -12.64 52.78 6.27
C ASP A 50 -12.92 53.14 4.79
N TYR A 51 -13.31 52.14 3.97
CA TYR A 51 -13.80 52.39 2.62
C TYR A 51 -15.15 53.14 2.67
N GLU A 52 -15.32 54.20 1.87
CA GLU A 52 -16.48 55.10 1.89
C GLU A 52 -17.83 54.35 2.01
N LYS A 53 -18.64 54.73 3.01
CA LYS A 53 -19.95 54.17 3.40
C LYS A 53 -21.10 54.34 2.37
N LYS A 54 -20.83 54.35 1.06
CA LYS A 54 -21.86 54.63 0.04
C LYS A 54 -22.75 53.44 -0.32
N VAL A 55 -22.30 52.19 -0.10
CA VAL A 55 -23.03 50.97 -0.54
C VAL A 55 -23.29 50.04 0.65
N LYS A 56 -24.56 49.62 0.82
CA LYS A 56 -24.95 48.60 1.81
C LYS A 56 -24.35 47.25 1.42
N ASP A 57 -23.82 46.50 2.38
CA ASP A 57 -23.21 45.19 2.12
C ASP A 57 -24.19 44.22 1.44
N GLU A 58 -25.47 44.30 1.78
CA GLU A 58 -26.56 43.52 1.17
C GLU A 58 -26.64 43.69 -0.35
N ASP A 59 -26.61 44.95 -0.81
CA ASP A 59 -26.71 45.30 -2.22
C ASP A 59 -25.47 44.82 -2.99
N MET A 60 -24.29 44.99 -2.39
CA MET A 60 -23.04 44.54 -3.02
C MET A 60 -22.93 43.02 -3.11
N ILE A 61 -23.33 42.28 -2.05
CA ILE A 61 -23.35 40.81 -2.07
C ILE A 61 -24.30 40.31 -3.16
N LEU A 62 -25.46 40.96 -3.34
CA LEU A 62 -26.43 40.60 -4.38
C LEU A 62 -25.85 40.83 -5.78
N LYS A 63 -25.20 41.99 -6.01
CA LYS A 63 -24.53 42.30 -7.29
C LYS A 63 -23.40 41.32 -7.60
N LEU A 64 -22.52 41.06 -6.63
CA LEU A 64 -21.41 40.10 -6.78
C LEU A 64 -21.92 38.68 -7.02
N GLY A 65 -23.00 38.29 -6.33
CA GLY A 65 -23.66 37.01 -6.53
C GLY A 65 -24.29 36.88 -7.92
N LYS A 66 -24.92 37.95 -8.44
CA LYS A 66 -25.45 38.01 -9.81
C LYS A 66 -24.34 37.79 -10.83
N LEU A 67 -23.24 38.53 -10.69
CA LEU A 67 -22.05 38.37 -11.54
C LEU A 67 -21.52 36.94 -11.47
N ALA A 68 -21.35 36.42 -10.26
CA ALA A 68 -20.84 35.08 -10.04
C ALA A 68 -21.71 34.02 -10.74
N PHE A 69 -23.04 34.13 -10.62
CA PHE A 69 -23.99 33.23 -11.27
C PHE A 69 -23.95 33.32 -12.79
N GLN A 70 -23.99 34.52 -13.37
CA GLN A 70 -23.95 34.70 -14.82
C GLN A 70 -22.65 34.14 -15.42
N GLN A 71 -21.51 34.44 -14.80
CA GLN A 71 -20.22 33.94 -15.28
C GLN A 71 -20.06 32.43 -15.04
N LEU A 72 -20.62 31.89 -13.95
CA LEU A 72 -20.61 30.44 -13.70
C LEU A 72 -21.40 29.68 -14.78
N VAL A 73 -22.58 30.18 -15.16
CA VAL A 73 -23.40 29.58 -16.23
C VAL A 73 -22.73 29.70 -17.59
N LYS A 74 -22.04 30.81 -17.87
CA LYS A 74 -21.23 30.99 -19.09
C LYS A 74 -19.97 30.11 -19.11
N GLY A 75 -19.53 29.58 -17.96
CA GLY A 75 -18.29 28.81 -17.82
C GLY A 75 -17.03 29.68 -17.76
N ASN A 76 -17.18 30.97 -17.41
CA ASN A 76 -16.10 31.95 -17.39
C ASN A 76 -15.47 32.07 -15.98
N LEU A 77 -14.15 31.98 -15.91
CA LEU A 77 -13.35 32.26 -14.71
C LEU A 77 -12.83 33.69 -14.67
N ILE A 78 -12.67 34.30 -15.85
CA ILE A 78 -12.19 35.67 -16.05
C ILE A 78 -13.29 36.44 -16.78
N PHE A 79 -13.55 37.66 -16.34
CA PHE A 79 -14.57 38.55 -16.87
C PHE A 79 -14.04 39.99 -16.97
N TYR A 80 -14.77 40.82 -17.72
CA TYR A 80 -14.32 42.16 -18.11
C TYR A 80 -15.16 43.26 -17.44
N GLU A 81 -14.78 44.51 -17.66
CA GLU A 81 -15.46 45.68 -17.12
C GLU A 81 -16.92 45.79 -17.60
N GLU A 82 -17.22 45.32 -18.82
CA GLU A 82 -18.58 45.22 -19.35
C GLU A 82 -19.46 44.28 -18.51
N ASP A 83 -18.91 43.14 -18.09
CA ASP A 83 -19.64 42.17 -17.27
C ASP A 83 -19.96 42.74 -15.87
N LEU A 84 -19.04 43.54 -15.30
CA LEU A 84 -19.27 44.26 -14.04
C LEU A 84 -20.42 45.26 -14.17
N ARG A 85 -20.40 46.06 -15.25
CA ARG A 85 -21.44 47.07 -15.54
C ARG A 85 -22.81 46.43 -15.77
N GLU A 86 -22.89 45.27 -16.43
CA GLU A 86 -24.14 44.51 -16.61
C GLU A 86 -24.75 44.05 -15.26
N CYS A 87 -23.90 43.88 -14.25
CA CYS A 87 -24.30 43.56 -12.89
C CYS A 87 -24.50 44.79 -11.98
N GLY A 88 -24.29 46.00 -12.50
CA GLY A 88 -24.42 47.25 -11.75
C GLY A 88 -23.28 47.49 -10.76
N ILE A 89 -22.10 46.93 -11.01
CA ILE A 89 -20.89 47.08 -10.19
C ILE A 89 -19.95 48.07 -10.90
N ASP A 90 -19.55 49.14 -10.21
CA ASP A 90 -18.47 50.02 -10.68
C ASP A 90 -17.09 49.44 -10.33
N GLU A 91 -16.04 49.83 -11.08
CA GLU A 91 -14.67 49.35 -10.86
C GLU A 91 -14.16 49.63 -9.45
N THR A 92 -14.55 50.78 -8.88
CA THR A 92 -14.20 51.17 -7.52
C THR A 92 -14.85 50.26 -6.48
N GLU A 93 -16.09 49.81 -6.73
CA GLU A 93 -16.83 48.90 -5.85
C GLU A 93 -16.23 47.48 -5.88
N ALA A 94 -15.83 46.99 -7.06
CA ALA A 94 -15.19 45.68 -7.21
C ALA A 94 -13.86 45.59 -6.45
N SER A 95 -13.09 46.68 -6.42
CA SER A 95 -11.78 46.75 -5.75
C SER A 95 -11.84 46.70 -4.22
N VAL A 96 -12.98 47.08 -3.62
CA VAL A 96 -13.19 47.11 -2.15
C VAL A 96 -13.22 45.70 -1.54
N TYR A 97 -13.58 44.68 -2.33
CA TYR A 97 -13.69 43.29 -1.88
C TYR A 97 -12.57 42.40 -2.45
N SER A 98 -11.31 42.86 -2.36
CA SER A 98 -10.13 42.13 -2.85
C SER A 98 -9.97 40.70 -2.28
N GLY A 99 -10.57 40.41 -1.13
CA GLY A 99 -10.62 39.07 -0.52
C GLY A 99 -11.65 38.11 -1.13
N LEU A 100 -12.53 38.58 -2.02
CA LEU A 100 -13.53 37.79 -2.75
C LEU A 100 -13.31 37.88 -4.27
N CYS A 101 -13.09 39.09 -4.79
CA CYS A 101 -12.89 39.40 -6.20
C CYS A 101 -11.56 40.14 -6.38
N THR A 102 -10.73 39.71 -7.31
CA THR A 102 -9.41 40.28 -7.57
C THR A 102 -9.37 40.91 -8.96
N GLN A 103 -8.81 42.12 -9.02
CA GLN A 103 -8.48 42.79 -10.27
C GLN A 103 -7.08 42.38 -10.73
N ILE A 104 -6.93 42.04 -12.02
CA ILE A 104 -5.67 41.67 -12.65
C ILE A 104 -5.44 42.61 -13.84
N PHE A 105 -4.22 43.16 -13.94
CA PHE A 105 -3.81 43.95 -15.09
C PHE A 105 -3.31 43.01 -16.19
N ARG A 106 -3.91 43.09 -17.39
CA ARG A 106 -3.51 42.34 -18.57
C ARG A 106 -2.84 43.28 -19.55
N GLU A 107 -1.58 43.00 -19.89
CA GLU A 107 -0.79 43.80 -20.82
C GLU A 107 -0.61 43.01 -22.13
N GLU A 108 -1.18 43.50 -23.23
CA GLU A 108 -0.98 42.90 -24.56
C GLU A 108 0.06 43.71 -25.35
N LEU A 109 1.21 43.08 -25.60
CA LEU A 109 2.29 43.57 -26.48
C LEU A 109 2.72 45.04 -26.25
N GLY A 110 2.60 45.54 -25.02
CA GLY A 110 3.01 46.90 -24.64
C GLY A 110 2.17 48.05 -25.22
N LEU A 111 1.02 47.76 -25.86
CA LEU A 111 0.18 48.77 -26.54
C LEU A 111 -1.18 48.98 -25.87
N TYR A 112 -1.69 48.00 -25.12
CA TYR A 112 -2.98 48.09 -24.40
C TYR A 112 -2.87 47.47 -22.99
N GLN A 113 -3.21 48.25 -21.96
CA GLN A 113 -3.48 47.76 -20.61
C GLN A 113 -4.99 47.54 -20.46
N GLY A 114 -5.44 46.29 -20.57
CA GLY A 114 -6.81 45.90 -20.26
C GLY A 114 -6.92 45.46 -18.81
N LYS A 115 -7.96 45.87 -18.10
CA LYS A 115 -8.28 45.31 -16.78
C LYS A 115 -9.14 44.07 -16.96
N VAL A 116 -8.79 42.99 -16.27
CA VAL A 116 -9.61 41.78 -16.19
C VAL A 116 -9.84 41.45 -14.71
N PHE A 117 -10.92 40.73 -14.44
CA PHE A 117 -11.35 40.43 -13.09
C PHE A 117 -11.61 38.94 -12.95
N CYS A 118 -11.34 38.39 -11.77
CA CYS A 118 -11.71 37.03 -11.40
C CYS A 118 -12.06 36.96 -9.92
N PHE A 119 -12.81 35.94 -9.51
CA PHE A 119 -12.89 35.62 -8.08
C PHE A 119 -11.57 35.01 -7.62
N VAL A 120 -11.24 35.16 -6.33
CA VAL A 120 -10.00 34.61 -5.74
C VAL A 120 -9.87 33.11 -6.01
N HIS A 121 -11.00 32.41 -6.06
CA HIS A 121 -11.07 31.02 -6.49
C HIS A 121 -12.48 30.68 -6.99
N LEU A 122 -12.60 29.69 -7.89
CA LEU A 122 -13.88 29.24 -8.46
C LEU A 122 -14.90 28.85 -7.37
N SER A 123 -14.46 28.25 -6.27
CA SER A 123 -15.37 27.89 -5.17
C SER A 123 -16.05 29.09 -4.50
N ILE A 124 -15.42 30.27 -4.51
CA ILE A 124 -16.03 31.51 -4.01
C ILE A 124 -17.09 32.01 -5.00
N GLN A 125 -16.80 31.93 -6.30
CA GLN A 125 -17.77 32.22 -7.36
C GLN A 125 -18.99 31.30 -7.24
N GLU A 126 -18.78 30.00 -7.08
CA GLU A 126 -19.87 29.02 -6.91
C GLU A 126 -20.71 29.28 -5.65
N HIS A 127 -20.08 29.65 -4.53
CA HIS A 127 -20.78 30.00 -3.30
C HIS A 127 -21.65 31.26 -3.46
N LEU A 128 -21.09 32.32 -4.03
CA LEU A 128 -21.81 33.58 -4.29
C LEU A 128 -22.94 33.40 -5.31
N ALA A 129 -22.72 32.58 -6.33
CA ALA A 129 -23.75 32.21 -7.30
C ALA A 129 -24.91 31.47 -6.62
N ALA A 130 -24.61 30.47 -5.77
CA ALA A 130 -25.62 29.74 -5.02
C ALA A 130 -26.42 30.65 -4.09
N LEU A 131 -25.73 31.58 -3.44
CA LEU A 131 -26.35 32.61 -2.62
C LEU A 131 -27.31 33.48 -3.43
N TYR A 132 -26.88 33.98 -4.59
CA TYR A 132 -27.72 34.79 -5.47
C TYR A 132 -28.99 34.07 -5.93
N VAL A 133 -28.88 32.80 -6.32
CA VAL A 133 -30.02 31.99 -6.75
C VAL A 133 -31.02 31.83 -5.61
N LEU A 134 -30.54 31.53 -4.40
CA LEU A 134 -31.40 31.43 -3.23
C LEU A 134 -32.08 32.76 -2.90
N LEU A 135 -31.33 33.86 -2.87
CA LEU A 135 -31.86 35.19 -2.52
C LEU A 135 -32.89 35.69 -3.55
N SER A 136 -32.63 35.50 -4.84
CA SER A 136 -33.57 35.86 -5.91
C SER A 136 -34.89 35.11 -5.77
N PHE A 137 -34.84 33.85 -5.33
CA PHE A 137 -36.03 33.06 -5.07
C PHE A 137 -36.76 33.47 -3.77
N LEU A 138 -36.03 33.74 -2.69
CA LEU A 138 -36.62 34.11 -1.40
C LEU A 138 -37.27 35.49 -1.43
N LEU A 139 -36.60 36.48 -2.03
CA LEU A 139 -37.03 37.88 -2.07
C LEU A 139 -38.04 38.15 -3.18
N ASP A 140 -37.75 37.68 -4.41
CA ASP A 140 -38.51 38.08 -5.61
C ASP A 140 -39.37 36.95 -6.20
N LYS A 141 -39.32 35.73 -5.63
CA LYS A 141 -39.93 34.51 -6.20
C LYS A 141 -39.46 34.23 -7.64
N ARG A 142 -38.26 34.69 -8.00
CA ARG A 142 -37.65 34.48 -9.30
C ARG A 142 -36.79 33.22 -9.34
N ASP A 143 -37.11 32.31 -10.27
CA ASP A 143 -36.28 31.13 -10.58
C ASP A 143 -35.29 31.47 -11.70
N VAL A 144 -34.18 32.10 -11.31
CA VAL A 144 -33.10 32.51 -12.23
C VAL A 144 -32.38 31.32 -12.88
N LEU A 145 -32.56 30.08 -12.38
CA LEU A 145 -32.06 28.89 -13.07
C LEU A 145 -32.84 28.63 -14.37
N ASN A 146 -34.08 29.09 -14.49
CA ASN A 146 -34.92 28.84 -15.67
C ASN A 146 -34.89 29.98 -16.71
N GLU A 147 -34.54 31.21 -16.31
CA GLU A 147 -34.59 32.41 -17.17
C GLU A 147 -33.62 32.38 -18.37
N ASN A 148 -32.59 31.52 -18.35
CA ASN A 148 -31.62 31.39 -19.45
C ASN A 148 -32.08 30.48 -20.61
N LEU A 149 -33.33 30.00 -20.63
CA LEU A 149 -33.90 29.21 -21.74
C LEU A 149 -34.56 30.13 -22.79
N SER A 150 -33.92 30.30 -23.96
CA SER A 150 -34.45 31.07 -25.09
C SER A 150 -35.60 30.37 -25.85
N SER A 151 -36.56 29.73 -25.18
CA SER A 151 -37.63 28.99 -25.87
C SER A 151 -39.03 29.37 -25.38
N LYS A 152 -39.97 29.39 -26.34
CA LYS A 152 -41.40 29.75 -26.24
C LYS A 152 -42.23 28.97 -25.20
N HIS A 153 -41.62 28.15 -24.34
CA HIS A 153 -42.28 27.33 -23.31
C HIS A 153 -41.97 27.79 -21.86
N ALA A 154 -41.33 28.95 -21.67
CA ALA A 154 -40.93 29.45 -20.34
C ALA A 154 -42.09 29.70 -19.36
N HIS A 155 -43.35 29.72 -19.84
CA HIS A 155 -44.54 29.96 -19.01
C HIS A 155 -45.14 28.73 -18.31
N GLU A 156 -44.66 27.50 -18.56
CA GLU A 156 -45.32 26.29 -18.03
C GLU A 156 -44.67 25.65 -16.80
N ILE A 157 -43.51 26.11 -16.29
CA ILE A 157 -42.89 25.51 -15.10
C ILE A 157 -42.29 26.58 -14.17
N THR A 158 -43.15 27.35 -13.50
CA THR A 158 -42.75 28.20 -12.37
C THR A 158 -42.49 27.35 -11.13
N CYS A 159 -41.29 27.43 -10.53
CA CYS A 159 -41.03 26.80 -9.24
C CYS A 159 -41.84 27.50 -8.14
N HIS A 160 -42.70 26.74 -7.44
CA HIS A 160 -43.52 27.29 -6.36
C HIS A 160 -42.89 27.09 -4.98
N THR A 161 -41.95 26.15 -4.85
CA THR A 161 -41.28 25.83 -3.59
C THR A 161 -39.76 25.76 -3.73
N ILE A 162 -39.04 25.94 -2.61
CA ILE A 162 -37.57 25.77 -2.55
C ILE A 162 -37.19 24.34 -2.96
N SER A 163 -38.00 23.34 -2.60
CA SER A 163 -37.76 21.96 -3.02
C SER A 163 -37.79 21.81 -4.55
N ASP A 164 -38.66 22.52 -5.26
CA ASP A 164 -38.70 22.45 -6.74
C ASP A 164 -37.46 23.11 -7.37
N LEU A 165 -36.97 24.22 -6.77
CA LEU A 165 -35.71 24.86 -7.16
C LEU A 165 -34.53 23.90 -6.97
N HIS A 166 -34.47 23.19 -5.83
CA HIS A 166 -33.44 22.19 -5.55
C HIS A 166 -33.48 21.03 -6.56
N GLN A 167 -34.66 20.49 -6.85
CA GLN A 167 -34.81 19.41 -7.83
C GLN A 167 -34.25 19.81 -9.20
N ARG A 168 -34.57 21.04 -9.65
CA ARG A 168 -34.04 21.60 -10.90
C ARG A 168 -32.52 21.78 -10.86
N ALA A 169 -31.98 22.27 -9.74
CA ALA A 169 -30.53 22.43 -9.57
C ALA A 169 -29.80 21.08 -9.59
N VAL A 170 -30.34 20.06 -8.93
CA VAL A 170 -29.83 18.67 -8.96
C VAL A 170 -29.78 18.16 -10.39
N ASP A 171 -30.87 18.33 -11.16
CA ASP A 171 -30.91 17.87 -12.55
C ASP A 171 -29.90 18.59 -13.44
N LYS A 172 -29.73 19.90 -13.28
CA LYS A 172 -28.71 20.67 -14.01
C LYS A 172 -27.29 20.22 -13.68
N ALA A 173 -26.99 20.00 -12.40
CA ALA A 173 -25.67 19.51 -12.00
C ALA A 173 -25.40 18.12 -12.59
N LEU A 174 -26.39 17.21 -12.58
CA LEU A 174 -26.28 15.89 -13.19
C LEU A 174 -26.12 15.91 -14.72
N GLN A 175 -26.66 16.93 -15.39
CA GLN A 175 -26.47 17.15 -16.83
C GLN A 175 -25.11 17.78 -17.18
N SER A 176 -24.42 18.36 -16.20
CA SER A 176 -23.09 18.93 -16.39
C SER A 176 -22.08 17.87 -16.83
N LYS A 177 -21.31 18.18 -17.87
CA LYS A 177 -20.30 17.26 -18.42
C LYS A 177 -19.01 17.20 -17.59
N ASN A 178 -18.65 18.31 -16.96
CA ASN A 178 -17.39 18.50 -16.22
C ASN A 178 -17.61 18.77 -14.72
N GLY A 179 -18.85 18.64 -14.22
CA GLY A 179 -19.15 18.85 -12.81
C GLY A 179 -19.05 20.30 -12.32
N HIS A 180 -18.97 21.30 -13.22
CA HIS A 180 -18.79 22.72 -12.83
C HIS A 180 -19.94 23.34 -12.01
N LEU A 181 -21.03 22.59 -11.75
CA LEU A 181 -22.13 23.01 -10.89
C LEU A 181 -22.19 22.20 -9.58
N ASP A 182 -21.24 21.30 -9.34
CA ASP A 182 -21.28 20.37 -8.23
C ASP A 182 -21.12 21.09 -6.89
N LEU A 183 -20.16 22.01 -6.78
CA LEU A 183 -19.97 22.79 -5.57
C LEU A 183 -21.05 23.84 -5.39
N PHE A 184 -21.48 24.48 -6.50
CA PHE A 184 -22.66 25.35 -6.52
C PHE A 184 -23.90 24.65 -5.93
N LEU A 185 -24.19 23.42 -6.36
CA LEU A 185 -25.33 22.65 -5.87
C LEU A 185 -25.22 22.40 -4.35
N ARG A 186 -24.03 21.97 -3.90
CA ARG A 186 -23.75 21.77 -2.47
C ARG A 186 -24.03 23.03 -1.65
N PHE A 187 -23.54 24.18 -2.11
CA PHE A 187 -23.77 25.46 -1.47
C PHE A 187 -25.25 25.84 -1.47
N LEU A 188 -25.96 25.69 -2.58
CA LEU A 188 -27.38 26.05 -2.68
C LEU A 188 -28.24 25.26 -1.67
N LEU A 189 -27.99 23.94 -1.59
CA LEU A 189 -28.67 23.05 -0.65
C LEU A 189 -28.33 23.41 0.80
N GLY A 190 -27.04 23.58 1.11
CA GLY A 190 -26.60 23.96 2.44
C GLY A 190 -27.16 25.31 2.88
N LEU A 191 -27.11 26.35 2.02
CA LEU A 191 -27.55 27.71 2.32
C LEU A 191 -29.06 27.75 2.62
N SER A 192 -29.81 26.82 2.04
CA SER A 192 -31.25 26.71 2.26
C SER A 192 -31.61 26.24 3.66
N LEU A 193 -30.73 25.51 4.38
CA LEU A 193 -31.00 25.07 5.76
C LEU A 193 -31.24 26.25 6.72
N GLU A 194 -32.16 26.08 7.66
CA GLU A 194 -32.54 27.13 8.62
C GLU A 194 -31.33 27.61 9.46
N SER A 195 -30.40 26.72 9.80
CA SER A 195 -29.16 27.04 10.52
C SER A 195 -28.28 28.02 9.74
N ASN A 196 -28.17 27.83 8.43
CA ASN A 196 -27.39 28.70 7.55
C ASN A 196 -28.13 29.99 7.22
N GLN A 197 -29.46 29.95 7.04
CA GLN A 197 -30.26 31.16 6.92
C GLN A 197 -30.14 32.07 8.16
N LYS A 198 -30.10 31.48 9.37
CA LYS A 198 -29.84 32.22 10.62
C LYS A 198 -28.47 32.90 10.62
N LEU A 199 -27.42 32.21 10.17
CA LEU A 199 -26.08 32.79 10.01
C LEU A 199 -26.10 33.98 9.03
N MET A 200 -26.85 33.86 7.93
CA MET A 200 -26.97 34.91 6.93
C MET A 200 -27.75 36.15 7.37
N LYS A 201 -28.58 36.08 8.43
CA LYS A 201 -29.23 37.28 8.99
C LYS A 201 -28.24 38.33 9.48
N GLY A 202 -27.01 37.93 9.84
CA GLY A 202 -25.92 38.86 10.16
C GLY A 202 -25.43 39.65 8.94
N LEU A 203 -25.71 39.17 7.73
CA LEU A 203 -25.37 39.83 6.46
C LEU A 203 -26.59 40.49 5.80
N LEU A 204 -27.78 39.92 5.95
CA LEU A 204 -29.01 40.28 5.23
C LEU A 204 -30.20 40.39 6.21
N THR A 205 -30.48 41.61 6.65
CA THR A 205 -31.41 41.94 7.74
C THR A 205 -32.89 41.73 7.39
N HIS A 206 -33.23 41.71 6.09
CA HIS A 206 -34.62 41.64 5.60
C HIS A 206 -35.15 40.22 5.34
N ILE A 207 -34.36 39.17 5.56
CA ILE A 207 -34.76 37.78 5.25
C ILE A 207 -35.53 37.15 6.42
N GLY A 208 -36.81 36.83 6.19
CA GLY A 208 -37.60 35.99 7.09
C GLY A 208 -37.20 34.51 7.00
N ASN A 209 -37.31 33.76 8.11
CA ASN A 209 -37.11 32.31 8.06
C ASN A 209 -38.26 31.69 7.27
N ILE A 210 -37.96 31.04 6.15
CA ILE A 210 -38.96 30.31 5.38
C ILE A 210 -38.77 28.82 5.67
N SER A 211 -39.79 28.22 6.27
CA SER A 211 -39.86 26.77 6.40
C SER A 211 -40.00 26.15 5.01
N TYR A 212 -39.15 25.18 4.69
CA TYR A 212 -39.27 24.40 3.46
C TYR A 212 -39.09 22.93 3.79
N ASN A 213 -39.70 22.06 2.97
CA ASN A 213 -39.67 20.63 3.18
C ASN A 213 -38.33 20.05 2.70
N GLU A 214 -37.41 19.89 3.65
CA GLU A 214 -36.10 19.27 3.44
C GLU A 214 -36.24 17.80 3.00
N GLU A 215 -37.17 17.05 3.59
CA GLU A 215 -37.39 15.62 3.30
C GLU A 215 -37.70 15.37 1.82
N LYS A 216 -38.49 16.24 1.19
CA LYS A 216 -38.80 16.17 -0.26
C LYS A 216 -37.53 16.32 -1.11
N THR A 217 -36.58 17.16 -0.70
CA THR A 217 -35.31 17.36 -1.41
C THR A 217 -34.39 16.15 -1.19
N VAL A 218 -34.27 15.70 0.06
CA VAL A 218 -33.46 14.54 0.44
C VAL A 218 -33.91 13.27 -0.31
N GLU A 219 -35.22 12.99 -0.35
CA GLU A 219 -35.73 11.81 -1.05
C GLU A 219 -35.49 11.90 -2.56
N TYR A 220 -35.61 13.09 -3.15
CA TYR A 220 -35.28 13.28 -4.57
C TYR A 220 -33.81 12.97 -4.87
N ILE A 221 -32.89 13.45 -4.03
CA ILE A 221 -31.46 13.15 -4.18
C ILE A 221 -31.21 11.65 -4.04
N LYS A 222 -31.83 10.97 -3.06
CA LYS A 222 -31.73 9.51 -2.89
C LYS A 222 -32.25 8.75 -4.12
N ILE A 223 -33.33 9.21 -4.75
CA ILE A 223 -33.84 8.64 -6.01
C ILE A 223 -32.80 8.83 -7.13
N LYS A 224 -32.23 10.04 -7.26
CA LYS A 224 -31.19 10.31 -8.27
C LYS A 224 -29.95 9.44 -8.09
N ILE A 225 -29.50 9.23 -6.86
CA ILE A 225 -28.39 8.30 -6.55
C ILE A 225 -28.74 6.87 -7.00
N ARG A 226 -29.99 6.42 -6.80
CA ARG A 226 -30.42 5.06 -7.19
C ARG A 226 -30.40 4.83 -8.70
N VAL A 227 -30.78 5.84 -9.49
CA VAL A 227 -30.91 5.73 -10.96
C VAL A 227 -29.66 6.19 -11.72
N ASN A 228 -28.73 6.88 -11.07
CA ASN A 228 -27.55 7.44 -11.73
C ASN A 228 -26.44 6.38 -11.89
N PRO A 229 -25.94 6.16 -13.12
CA PRO A 229 -24.89 5.18 -13.35
C PRO A 229 -23.47 5.68 -13.03
N SER A 230 -23.23 6.99 -12.92
CA SER A 230 -21.87 7.54 -12.67
C SER A 230 -21.54 7.52 -11.18
N PRO A 231 -20.46 6.82 -10.76
CA PRO A 231 -19.97 6.87 -9.39
C PRO A 231 -19.58 8.28 -8.96
N GLU A 232 -18.94 9.07 -9.82
CA GLU A 232 -18.45 10.44 -9.53
C GLU A 232 -19.62 11.37 -9.22
N LYS A 233 -20.66 11.34 -10.06
CA LYS A 233 -21.88 12.14 -9.83
C LYS A 233 -22.62 11.67 -8.58
N SER A 234 -22.61 10.36 -8.30
CA SER A 234 -23.21 9.83 -7.08
C SER A 234 -22.48 10.33 -5.83
N ILE A 235 -21.14 10.38 -5.86
CA ILE A 235 -20.31 10.94 -4.77
C ILE A 235 -20.68 12.41 -4.51
N ASN A 236 -20.84 13.22 -5.56
CA ASN A 236 -21.29 14.61 -5.38
C ASN A 236 -22.67 14.69 -4.71
N LEU A 237 -23.61 13.83 -5.09
CA LEU A 237 -24.93 13.77 -4.44
C LEU A 237 -24.84 13.32 -2.96
N PHE A 238 -23.89 12.46 -2.59
CA PHE A 238 -23.62 12.15 -1.18
C PHE A 238 -23.07 13.35 -0.42
N HIS A 239 -22.18 14.13 -1.03
CA HIS A 239 -21.76 15.40 -0.44
C HIS A 239 -22.93 16.37 -0.25
N CYS A 240 -23.89 16.40 -1.19
CA CYS A 240 -25.12 17.18 -1.06
C CYS A 240 -25.98 16.71 0.13
N LEU A 241 -26.18 15.40 0.30
CA LEU A 241 -26.87 14.85 1.47
C LEU A 241 -26.14 15.23 2.77
N ASN A 242 -24.81 15.21 2.77
CA ASN A 242 -24.01 15.63 3.92
C ASN A 242 -24.15 17.13 4.23
N GLU A 243 -24.25 18.01 3.22
CA GLU A 243 -24.55 19.44 3.43
C GLU A 243 -25.95 19.65 4.03
N LEU A 244 -26.92 18.79 3.69
CA LEU A 244 -28.27 18.78 4.27
C LEU A 244 -28.30 18.14 5.67
N GLY A 245 -27.25 17.43 6.08
CA GLY A 245 -27.22 16.72 7.36
C GLY A 245 -27.84 15.32 7.34
N ASP A 246 -28.24 14.80 6.17
CA ASP A 246 -28.70 13.41 6.03
C ASP A 246 -27.52 12.44 5.95
N GLN A 247 -27.38 11.61 6.98
CA GLN A 247 -26.38 10.53 7.07
C GLN A 247 -27.01 9.14 6.96
N SER A 248 -28.26 9.03 6.51
CA SER A 248 -29.04 7.79 6.61
C SER A 248 -28.40 6.64 5.81
N LEU A 249 -28.05 6.88 4.55
CA LEU A 249 -27.41 5.89 3.66
C LEU A 249 -25.98 5.55 4.13
N VAL A 250 -25.24 6.55 4.59
CA VAL A 250 -23.87 6.36 5.12
C VAL A 250 -23.91 5.51 6.39
N SER A 251 -24.83 5.79 7.31
CA SER A 251 -25.00 5.05 8.56
C SER A 251 -25.41 3.60 8.31
N GLU A 252 -26.27 3.35 7.32
CA GLU A 252 -26.66 2.00 6.91
C GLU A 252 -25.44 1.20 6.41
N VAL A 253 -24.63 1.79 5.53
CA VAL A 253 -23.42 1.14 5.01
C VAL A 253 -22.34 0.97 6.08
N GLN A 254 -22.14 1.96 6.94
CA GLN A 254 -21.20 1.86 8.06
C GLN A 254 -21.56 0.71 9.01
N LYS A 255 -22.86 0.40 9.19
CA LYS A 255 -23.29 -0.77 9.97
C LYS A 255 -22.79 -2.06 9.33
N TYR A 256 -22.92 -2.23 8.01
CA TYR A 256 -22.41 -3.39 7.29
C TYR A 256 -20.87 -3.48 7.37
N LEU A 257 -20.17 -2.36 7.16
CA LEU A 257 -18.71 -2.30 7.25
C LEU A 257 -18.19 -2.66 8.65
N ARG A 258 -18.87 -2.22 9.72
CA ARG A 258 -18.53 -2.57 11.12
C ARG A 258 -18.82 -4.02 11.48
N SER A 259 -19.77 -4.67 10.80
CA SER A 259 -20.20 -6.04 11.09
C SER A 259 -19.31 -7.15 10.51
N GLY A 260 -18.19 -6.80 9.87
CA GLY A 260 -17.19 -7.78 9.43
C GLY A 260 -17.16 -8.11 7.94
N GLY A 261 -17.74 -7.25 7.08
CA GLY A 261 -17.52 -7.28 5.62
C GLY A 261 -18.80 -7.28 4.78
N LEU A 262 -18.75 -6.60 3.61
CA LEU A 262 -19.87 -6.47 2.68
C LEU A 262 -20.10 -7.73 1.82
N SER A 263 -19.18 -8.70 1.88
CA SER A 263 -19.21 -9.96 1.13
C SER A 263 -20.46 -10.81 1.36
N SER A 264 -21.23 -10.58 2.42
CA SER A 264 -22.49 -11.27 2.71
C SER A 264 -23.74 -10.43 2.47
N ALA A 265 -23.59 -9.13 2.23
CA ALA A 265 -24.70 -8.19 2.09
C ALA A 265 -25.09 -8.02 0.61
N ARG A 266 -26.39 -8.07 0.33
CA ARG A 266 -26.91 -7.70 -0.99
C ARG A 266 -27.17 -6.20 -1.01
N LEU A 267 -26.23 -5.44 -1.57
CA LEU A 267 -26.33 -3.99 -1.65
C LEU A 267 -27.06 -3.55 -2.93
N SER A 268 -27.94 -2.56 -2.79
CA SER A 268 -28.51 -1.80 -3.90
C SER A 268 -27.46 -0.91 -4.57
N SER A 269 -27.76 -0.37 -5.76
CA SER A 269 -26.83 0.55 -6.45
C SER A 269 -26.49 1.78 -5.59
N SER A 270 -27.47 2.35 -4.89
CA SER A 270 -27.25 3.48 -3.97
C SER A 270 -26.39 3.12 -2.76
N GLN A 271 -26.51 1.89 -2.25
CA GLN A 271 -25.66 1.42 -1.15
C GLN A 271 -24.22 1.20 -1.61
N TRP A 272 -23.98 0.70 -2.82
CA TRP A 272 -22.63 0.66 -3.39
C TRP A 272 -22.02 2.04 -3.57
N SER A 273 -22.79 3.02 -4.05
CA SER A 273 -22.31 4.39 -4.13
C SER A 273 -22.01 4.97 -2.73
N ALA A 274 -22.78 4.61 -1.70
CA ALA A 274 -22.49 4.96 -0.31
C ALA A 274 -21.21 4.28 0.20
N VAL A 275 -20.94 3.02 -0.19
CA VAL A 275 -19.66 2.33 0.12
C VAL A 275 -18.49 3.11 -0.46
N VAL A 276 -18.55 3.46 -1.75
CA VAL A 276 -17.50 4.25 -2.42
C VAL A 276 -17.27 5.57 -1.68
N PHE A 277 -18.35 6.29 -1.36
CA PHE A 277 -18.27 7.55 -0.62
C PHE A 277 -17.59 7.38 0.74
N VAL A 278 -18.03 6.40 1.54
CA VAL A 278 -17.45 6.13 2.86
C VAL A 278 -15.96 5.80 2.74
N LEU A 279 -15.58 4.96 1.79
CA LEU A 279 -14.19 4.59 1.58
C LEU A 279 -13.35 5.83 1.19
N LEU A 280 -13.79 6.62 0.20
CA LEU A 280 -13.09 7.82 -0.26
C LEU A 280 -12.96 8.92 0.80
N THR A 281 -13.84 8.94 1.79
CA THR A 281 -13.80 9.89 2.92
C THR A 281 -13.05 9.37 4.14
N SER A 282 -12.57 8.12 4.11
CA SER A 282 -11.76 7.52 5.18
C SER A 282 -10.31 8.01 5.12
N GLU A 283 -9.65 8.12 6.27
CA GLU A 283 -8.25 8.57 6.37
C GLU A 283 -7.21 7.55 5.87
N GLN A 284 -7.61 6.31 5.57
CA GLN A 284 -6.71 5.20 5.21
C GLN A 284 -7.12 4.52 3.90
N LEU A 285 -6.59 5.00 2.77
CA LEU A 285 -6.85 4.43 1.43
C LEU A 285 -5.60 3.93 0.71
N ASP A 286 -4.47 3.75 1.41
CA ASP A 286 -3.23 3.32 0.77
C ASP A 286 -3.39 1.99 0.01
N GLU A 287 -4.16 1.04 0.56
CA GLU A 287 -4.39 -0.28 -0.02
C GLU A 287 -5.89 -0.57 -0.16
N PHE A 288 -6.32 -0.90 -1.38
CA PHE A 288 -7.64 -1.42 -1.68
C PHE A 288 -7.60 -2.94 -1.87
N ASP A 289 -8.45 -3.67 -1.15
CA ASP A 289 -8.56 -5.13 -1.24
C ASP A 289 -9.97 -5.54 -1.69
N LEU A 290 -10.07 -6.02 -2.93
CA LEU A 290 -11.35 -6.39 -3.55
C LEU A 290 -12.00 -7.59 -2.85
N SER A 291 -11.21 -8.49 -2.24
CA SER A 291 -11.70 -9.72 -1.60
C SER A 291 -12.68 -9.43 -0.46
N LYS A 292 -12.60 -8.24 0.15
CA LYS A 292 -13.49 -7.76 1.22
C LYS A 292 -14.92 -7.44 0.75
N TYR A 293 -15.11 -7.26 -0.56
CA TYR A 293 -16.38 -6.78 -1.15
C TYR A 293 -17.08 -7.81 -2.03
N ILE A 294 -16.39 -8.88 -2.42
CA ILE A 294 -16.95 -9.96 -3.23
C ILE A 294 -17.41 -11.13 -2.37
N SER A 295 -18.46 -11.84 -2.81
CA SER A 295 -18.94 -13.06 -2.15
C SER A 295 -18.48 -14.29 -2.91
N ASN A 296 -17.79 -15.21 -2.24
CA ASN A 296 -17.41 -16.51 -2.82
C ASN A 296 -18.58 -17.52 -2.84
N LYS A 297 -19.75 -17.15 -2.32
CA LYS A 297 -20.94 -18.01 -2.34
C LYS A 297 -21.66 -17.83 -3.67
N TYR A 298 -21.45 -18.77 -4.59
CA TYR A 298 -22.22 -18.90 -5.84
C TYR A 298 -23.71 -19.07 -5.51
N LYS A 299 -24.44 -17.96 -5.50
CA LYS A 299 -25.89 -17.93 -5.51
C LYS A 299 -26.32 -17.17 -6.74
N GLU A 300 -27.37 -17.66 -7.40
CA GLU A 300 -28.00 -16.97 -8.51
C GLU A 300 -28.35 -15.52 -8.09
N ASN A 301 -28.05 -14.55 -8.98
CA ASN A 301 -28.35 -13.11 -8.83
C ASN A 301 -27.40 -12.25 -7.96
N HIS A 302 -26.15 -12.65 -7.73
CA HIS A 302 -25.10 -11.75 -7.20
C HIS A 302 -24.32 -11.06 -8.33
N MET A 303 -23.87 -9.82 -8.08
CA MET A 303 -22.94 -9.13 -8.98
C MET A 303 -21.65 -9.93 -9.13
N THR A 304 -21.12 -9.97 -10.35
CA THR A 304 -19.82 -10.56 -10.63
C THR A 304 -18.70 -9.70 -10.02
N PRO A 305 -17.52 -10.28 -9.77
CA PRO A 305 -16.35 -9.52 -9.31
C PRO A 305 -16.00 -8.33 -10.21
N ASP A 306 -16.15 -8.48 -11.53
CA ASP A 306 -15.88 -7.41 -12.50
C ASP A 306 -16.88 -6.24 -12.36
N GLU A 307 -18.16 -6.54 -12.12
CA GLU A 307 -19.17 -5.50 -11.87
C GLU A 307 -18.95 -4.79 -10.53
N VAL A 308 -18.53 -5.51 -9.48
CA VAL A 308 -18.19 -4.91 -8.17
C VAL A 308 -16.96 -4.02 -8.33
N LEU A 309 -15.93 -4.49 -9.03
CA LEU A 309 -14.72 -3.73 -9.34
C LEU A 309 -15.06 -2.44 -10.11
N LEU A 310 -15.95 -2.52 -11.10
CA LEU A 310 -16.41 -1.34 -11.83
C LEU A 310 -17.09 -0.32 -10.91
N LYS A 311 -17.91 -0.75 -9.96
CA LYS A 311 -18.53 0.16 -8.98
C LYS A 311 -17.52 0.78 -8.03
N LEU A 312 -16.48 0.04 -7.65
CA LEU A 312 -15.43 0.48 -6.72
C LEU A 312 -14.25 1.17 -7.42
N LEU A 313 -14.32 1.39 -8.73
CA LEU A 313 -13.23 1.95 -9.51
C LEU A 313 -12.69 3.29 -8.98
N PRO A 314 -13.51 4.24 -8.49
CA PRO A 314 -13.00 5.47 -7.89
C PRO A 314 -12.11 5.22 -6.66
N VAL A 315 -12.39 4.17 -5.89
CA VAL A 315 -11.57 3.77 -4.74
C VAL A 315 -10.24 3.20 -5.23
N VAL A 316 -10.27 2.36 -6.27
CA VAL A 316 -9.05 1.83 -6.91
C VAL A 316 -8.16 2.95 -7.45
N GLU A 317 -8.74 3.98 -8.07
CA GLU A 317 -7.99 5.15 -8.55
C GLU A 317 -7.37 5.96 -7.42
N ALA A 318 -8.07 6.10 -6.29
CA ALA A 318 -7.58 6.84 -5.13
C ALA A 318 -6.49 6.08 -4.35
N SER A 319 -6.46 4.75 -4.44
CA SER A 319 -5.52 3.90 -3.72
C SER A 319 -4.14 3.82 -4.38
N ARG A 320 -3.11 3.59 -3.55
CA ARG A 320 -1.73 3.37 -4.02
C ARG A 320 -1.52 1.93 -4.47
N SER A 321 -2.10 0.96 -3.77
CA SER A 321 -2.08 -0.46 -4.12
C SER A 321 -3.49 -1.01 -4.27
N ALA A 322 -3.69 -1.90 -5.23
CA ALA A 322 -4.91 -2.68 -5.40
C ALA A 322 -4.61 -4.19 -5.37
N GLU A 323 -5.14 -4.84 -4.33
CA GLU A 323 -5.11 -6.29 -4.10
C GLU A 323 -6.40 -6.94 -4.63
N LEU A 324 -6.26 -7.76 -5.67
CA LEU A 324 -7.36 -8.46 -6.32
C LEU A 324 -7.09 -9.98 -6.39
N ARG A 325 -6.24 -10.51 -5.50
CA ARG A 325 -5.88 -11.94 -5.47
C ARG A 325 -7.13 -12.83 -5.39
N ASP A 326 -7.17 -13.87 -6.22
CA ASP A 326 -8.19 -14.92 -6.21
C ASP A 326 -9.64 -14.38 -6.26
N CYS A 327 -9.83 -13.19 -6.83
CA CYS A 327 -11.11 -12.50 -6.84
C CYS A 327 -12.03 -12.93 -7.98
N GLY A 328 -11.53 -13.72 -8.95
CA GLY A 328 -12.29 -14.13 -10.12
C GLY A 328 -12.42 -13.04 -11.19
N VAL A 329 -11.54 -12.04 -11.17
CA VAL A 329 -11.46 -10.96 -12.18
C VAL A 329 -11.17 -11.55 -13.55
N THR A 330 -11.85 -11.06 -14.58
CA THR A 330 -11.66 -11.51 -15.96
C THR A 330 -11.11 -10.38 -16.84
N ALA A 331 -11.00 -10.63 -18.16
CA ALA A 331 -10.64 -9.59 -19.12
C ALA A 331 -11.62 -8.40 -19.10
N GLU A 332 -12.88 -8.60 -18.72
CA GLU A 332 -13.85 -7.52 -18.55
C GLU A 332 -13.45 -6.57 -17.41
N GLY A 333 -13.13 -7.11 -16.23
CA GLY A 333 -12.59 -6.31 -15.11
C GLY A 333 -11.29 -5.59 -15.46
N CYS A 334 -10.44 -6.19 -16.30
CA CYS A 334 -9.24 -5.51 -16.81
C CYS A 334 -9.54 -4.30 -17.71
N THR A 335 -10.74 -4.21 -18.29
CA THR A 335 -11.18 -2.98 -18.98
C THR A 335 -11.34 -1.84 -17.97
N ALA A 336 -11.99 -2.11 -16.83
CA ALA A 336 -12.13 -1.14 -15.75
C ALA A 336 -10.77 -0.75 -15.15
N LEU A 337 -9.91 -1.72 -14.85
CA LEU A 337 -8.55 -1.46 -14.37
C LEU A 337 -7.74 -0.64 -15.38
N SER A 338 -7.85 -0.95 -16.67
CA SER A 338 -7.21 -0.16 -17.72
C SER A 338 -7.71 1.29 -17.74
N SER A 339 -8.99 1.56 -17.46
CA SER A 339 -9.47 2.95 -17.37
C SER A 339 -8.91 3.66 -16.13
N ALA A 340 -8.86 2.99 -14.98
CA ALA A 340 -8.27 3.56 -13.77
C ALA A 340 -6.78 3.86 -13.95
N LEU A 341 -6.03 3.01 -14.62
CA LEU A 341 -4.60 3.22 -14.92
C LEU A 341 -4.34 4.42 -15.84
N ARG A 342 -5.32 4.80 -16.67
CA ARG A 342 -5.24 5.95 -17.58
C ARG A 342 -5.83 7.23 -16.96
N SER A 343 -6.41 7.15 -15.77
CA SER A 343 -7.08 8.28 -15.13
C SER A 343 -6.07 9.29 -14.58
N ASN A 344 -6.35 10.58 -14.72
CA ASN A 344 -5.51 11.66 -14.17
C ASN A 344 -5.46 11.64 -12.64
N SER A 345 -6.55 11.22 -12.00
CA SER A 345 -6.67 11.11 -10.54
C SER A 345 -5.93 9.91 -9.98
N SER A 346 -5.54 8.95 -10.83
CA SER A 346 -4.98 7.68 -10.40
C SER A 346 -3.69 7.86 -9.60
N GLN A 347 -3.66 7.26 -8.43
CA GLN A 347 -2.47 7.12 -7.58
C GLN A 347 -1.90 5.70 -7.60
N LEU A 348 -2.51 4.79 -8.35
CA LEU A 348 -2.15 3.38 -8.36
C LEU A 348 -0.71 3.16 -8.82
N ARG A 349 0.10 2.59 -7.93
CA ARG A 349 1.50 2.18 -8.15
C ARG A 349 1.66 0.67 -8.22
N GLU A 350 0.78 -0.07 -7.55
CA GLU A 350 0.86 -1.53 -7.44
C GLU A 350 -0.48 -2.17 -7.81
N LEU A 351 -0.45 -3.15 -8.73
CA LEU A 351 -1.63 -3.91 -9.14
C LEU A 351 -1.36 -5.41 -9.01
N ASN A 352 -2.08 -6.04 -8.09
CA ASN A 352 -1.90 -7.44 -7.72
C ASN A 352 -3.12 -8.27 -8.13
N LEU A 353 -2.95 -9.08 -9.17
CA LEU A 353 -4.01 -9.89 -9.78
C LEU A 353 -3.82 -11.42 -9.66
N PRO A 354 -3.03 -12.00 -8.73
CA PRO A 354 -2.72 -13.42 -8.81
C PRO A 354 -3.97 -14.32 -8.69
N GLY A 355 -4.00 -15.44 -9.42
CA GLY A 355 -5.10 -16.42 -9.41
C GLY A 355 -6.38 -16.00 -10.15
N ASN A 356 -6.32 -14.93 -10.96
CA ASN A 356 -7.47 -14.44 -11.73
C ASN A 356 -7.50 -14.97 -13.17
N LYS A 357 -8.67 -14.91 -13.82
CA LYS A 357 -8.86 -15.39 -15.20
C LYS A 357 -8.67 -14.27 -16.22
N VAL A 358 -7.63 -13.45 -16.02
CA VAL A 358 -7.29 -12.28 -16.84
C VAL A 358 -6.95 -12.69 -18.28
N GLY A 359 -6.10 -13.71 -18.43
CA GLY A 359 -5.62 -14.22 -19.72
C GLY A 359 -4.91 -13.18 -20.59
N ASP A 360 -4.52 -13.58 -21.79
CA ASP A 360 -3.80 -12.69 -22.72
C ASP A 360 -4.61 -11.44 -23.12
N ALA A 361 -5.94 -11.56 -23.17
CA ALA A 361 -6.83 -10.45 -23.53
C ALA A 361 -6.82 -9.34 -22.46
N GLY A 362 -6.94 -9.70 -21.17
CA GLY A 362 -6.88 -8.74 -20.09
C GLY A 362 -5.46 -8.16 -19.90
N VAL A 363 -4.42 -8.98 -20.07
CA VAL A 363 -3.03 -8.50 -20.07
C VAL A 363 -2.78 -7.49 -21.18
N LYS A 364 -3.37 -7.69 -22.37
CA LYS A 364 -3.28 -6.72 -23.46
C LYS A 364 -3.89 -5.37 -23.07
N LEU A 365 -5.06 -5.35 -22.44
CA LEU A 365 -5.71 -4.12 -21.97
C LEU A 365 -4.84 -3.36 -20.96
N ILE A 366 -4.31 -4.07 -19.96
CA ILE A 366 -3.39 -3.49 -18.96
C ILE A 366 -2.12 -2.97 -19.66
N SER A 367 -1.54 -3.76 -20.58
CA SER A 367 -0.35 -3.38 -21.34
C SER A 367 -0.57 -2.13 -22.20
N ASP A 368 -1.76 -1.97 -22.77
CA ASP A 368 -2.09 -0.76 -23.52
C ASP A 368 -2.26 0.45 -22.59
N ALA A 369 -2.70 0.26 -21.35
CA ALA A 369 -2.76 1.31 -20.33
C ALA A 369 -1.37 1.75 -19.86
N LEU A 370 -0.44 0.81 -19.70
CA LEU A 370 0.96 1.09 -19.33
C LEU A 370 1.69 1.98 -20.35
N LYS A 371 1.20 2.07 -21.58
CA LYS A 371 1.74 2.97 -22.62
C LYS A 371 1.25 4.41 -22.48
N ASP A 372 0.23 4.64 -21.65
CA ASP A 372 -0.33 5.97 -21.42
C ASP A 372 0.61 6.79 -20.52
N PRO A 373 1.00 8.04 -20.88
CA PRO A 373 1.88 8.89 -20.07
C PRO A 373 1.36 9.19 -18.66
N ARG A 374 0.06 9.00 -18.43
CA ARG A 374 -0.57 9.23 -17.12
C ARG A 374 -0.48 8.02 -16.21
N CYS A 375 -0.15 6.84 -16.75
CA CYS A 375 -0.03 5.62 -15.98
C CYS A 375 1.22 5.68 -15.10
N LYS A 376 1.03 5.51 -13.80
CA LYS A 376 2.11 5.56 -12.80
C LYS A 376 2.43 4.18 -12.22
N LEU A 377 1.99 3.10 -12.88
CA LEU A 377 2.11 1.75 -12.34
C LEU A 377 3.57 1.29 -12.36
N GLU A 378 4.10 0.97 -11.18
CA GLU A 378 5.49 0.56 -10.96
C GLU A 378 5.58 -0.96 -10.76
N THR A 379 4.55 -1.60 -10.20
CA THR A 379 4.51 -3.05 -9.93
C THR A 379 3.26 -3.70 -10.51
N LEU A 380 3.47 -4.76 -11.29
CA LEU A 380 2.40 -5.58 -11.85
C LEU A 380 2.62 -7.06 -11.52
N ARG A 381 1.69 -7.65 -10.76
CA ARG A 381 1.72 -9.06 -10.39
C ARG A 381 0.57 -9.82 -11.02
N LEU A 382 0.92 -10.78 -11.87
CA LEU A 382 0.01 -11.57 -12.69
C LEU A 382 0.26 -13.08 -12.50
N SER A 383 0.64 -13.52 -11.30
CA SER A 383 0.90 -14.95 -11.07
C SER A 383 -0.37 -15.80 -11.28
N ASP A 384 -0.27 -16.97 -11.89
CA ASP A 384 -1.43 -17.83 -12.19
C ASP A 384 -2.61 -17.05 -12.84
N CYS A 385 -2.31 -16.28 -13.89
CA CYS A 385 -3.28 -15.46 -14.61
C CYS A 385 -3.61 -15.98 -16.03
N ARG A 386 -3.17 -17.20 -16.35
CA ARG A 386 -3.29 -17.83 -17.68
C ARG A 386 -2.64 -17.01 -18.80
N VAL A 387 -1.54 -16.33 -18.48
CA VAL A 387 -0.74 -15.56 -19.43
C VAL A 387 0.08 -16.54 -20.29
N THR A 388 0.09 -16.31 -21.59
CA THR A 388 0.91 -17.05 -22.55
C THR A 388 1.90 -16.12 -23.26
N SER A 389 2.69 -16.65 -24.18
CA SER A 389 3.54 -15.83 -25.07
C SER A 389 2.81 -14.68 -25.79
N LYS A 390 1.48 -14.76 -26.01
CA LYS A 390 0.69 -13.65 -26.59
C LYS A 390 0.55 -12.48 -25.61
N GLY A 391 0.26 -12.75 -24.34
CA GLY A 391 0.25 -11.74 -23.29
C GLY A 391 1.63 -11.14 -23.08
N CYS A 392 2.69 -11.95 -23.13
CA CYS A 392 4.07 -11.47 -23.11
C CYS A 392 4.37 -10.51 -24.26
N ALA A 393 3.88 -10.77 -25.48
CA ALA A 393 4.05 -9.85 -26.60
C ALA A 393 3.45 -8.46 -26.32
N ALA A 394 2.29 -8.40 -25.65
CA ALA A 394 1.66 -7.15 -25.24
C ALA A 394 2.48 -6.43 -24.15
N LEU A 395 2.92 -7.16 -23.12
CA LEU A 395 3.77 -6.64 -22.05
C LEU A 395 5.10 -6.10 -22.61
N SER A 396 5.76 -6.84 -23.50
CA SER A 396 6.98 -6.40 -24.18
C SER A 396 6.78 -5.14 -24.98
N SER A 397 5.61 -4.95 -25.61
CA SER A 397 5.28 -3.69 -26.28
C SER A 397 5.10 -2.53 -25.30
N ALA A 398 4.60 -2.79 -24.09
CA ALA A 398 4.46 -1.77 -23.06
C ALA A 398 5.82 -1.39 -22.45
N LEU A 399 6.66 -2.38 -22.15
CA LEU A 399 8.00 -2.19 -21.57
C LEU A 399 8.94 -1.35 -22.46
N ARG A 400 8.72 -1.34 -23.78
CA ARG A 400 9.45 -0.49 -24.73
C ARG A 400 8.88 0.92 -24.88
N SER A 401 7.78 1.25 -24.20
CA SER A 401 7.14 2.56 -24.27
C SER A 401 7.85 3.56 -23.36
N ASN A 402 8.05 4.80 -23.84
CA ASN A 402 8.63 5.88 -23.03
C ASN A 402 7.79 6.22 -21.79
N SER A 403 6.51 5.88 -21.80
CA SER A 403 5.57 6.19 -20.72
C SER A 403 5.57 5.16 -19.59
N SER A 404 6.12 3.97 -19.83
CA SER A 404 6.02 2.87 -18.88
C SER A 404 6.99 3.09 -17.72
N GLN A 405 6.45 3.17 -16.50
CA GLN A 405 7.21 3.29 -15.25
C GLN A 405 7.38 1.94 -14.53
N LEU A 406 7.08 0.83 -15.23
CA LEU A 406 7.06 -0.50 -14.63
C LEU A 406 8.47 -0.97 -14.26
N ARG A 407 8.70 -1.17 -12.95
CA ARG A 407 9.97 -1.65 -12.36
C ARG A 407 9.91 -3.11 -11.95
N GLU A 408 8.74 -3.62 -11.58
CA GLU A 408 8.57 -5.01 -11.15
C GLU A 408 7.45 -5.72 -11.93
N LEU A 409 7.81 -6.87 -12.52
CA LEU A 409 6.88 -7.74 -13.24
C LEU A 409 6.98 -9.17 -12.68
N ARG A 410 5.85 -9.67 -12.17
CA ARG A 410 5.72 -11.07 -11.74
C ARG A 410 4.74 -11.81 -12.64
N LEU A 411 5.22 -12.87 -13.29
CA LEU A 411 4.43 -13.76 -14.14
C LEU A 411 4.50 -15.22 -13.69
N SER A 412 4.87 -15.48 -12.43
CA SER A 412 5.02 -16.86 -11.94
C SER A 412 3.78 -17.72 -12.19
N GLU A 413 3.94 -19.03 -12.38
CA GLU A 413 2.84 -19.99 -12.56
C GLU A 413 1.97 -19.67 -13.80
N ASN A 414 2.58 -19.18 -14.88
CA ASN A 414 1.93 -18.95 -16.17
C ASN A 414 2.58 -19.75 -17.31
N TYR A 415 1.95 -19.79 -18.48
CA TYR A 415 2.46 -20.52 -19.65
C TYR A 415 3.31 -19.62 -20.55
N VAL A 416 4.26 -18.88 -19.96
CA VAL A 416 5.12 -17.92 -20.66
C VAL A 416 5.98 -18.63 -21.72
N GLY A 417 6.67 -19.71 -21.31
CA GLY A 417 7.58 -20.48 -22.15
C GLY A 417 8.76 -19.69 -22.71
N ASP A 418 9.61 -20.36 -23.49
CA ASP A 418 10.80 -19.74 -24.09
C ASP A 418 10.47 -18.60 -25.05
N ARG A 419 9.38 -18.73 -25.79
CA ARG A 419 8.89 -17.68 -26.69
C ARG A 419 8.47 -16.42 -25.92
N GLY A 420 7.76 -16.58 -24.81
CA GLY A 420 7.36 -15.45 -23.96
C GLY A 420 8.58 -14.78 -23.31
N LEU A 421 9.53 -15.56 -22.79
CA LEU A 421 10.78 -15.04 -22.25
C LEU A 421 11.61 -14.31 -23.32
N THR A 422 11.67 -14.83 -24.53
CA THR A 422 12.37 -14.19 -25.66
C THR A 422 11.79 -12.80 -25.93
N LEU A 423 10.46 -12.68 -26.00
CA LEU A 423 9.78 -11.41 -26.22
C LEU A 423 10.07 -10.40 -25.09
N ILE A 424 10.06 -10.84 -23.83
CA ILE A 424 10.38 -9.97 -22.68
C ILE A 424 11.84 -9.56 -22.73
N SER A 425 12.75 -10.51 -23.02
CA SER A 425 14.19 -10.25 -23.15
C SER A 425 14.51 -9.25 -24.25
N ASP A 426 13.79 -9.29 -25.38
CA ASP A 426 13.94 -8.29 -26.42
C ASP A 426 13.45 -6.90 -26.00
N ALA A 427 12.48 -6.81 -25.09
CA ALA A 427 12.08 -5.53 -24.50
C ALA A 427 13.11 -5.02 -23.48
N LEU A 428 13.73 -5.90 -22.69
CA LEU A 428 14.78 -5.55 -21.73
C LEU A 428 16.03 -4.94 -22.38
N LYS A 429 16.27 -5.21 -23.67
CA LYS A 429 17.36 -4.59 -24.45
C LYS A 429 17.10 -3.13 -24.80
N ASP A 430 15.85 -2.68 -24.69
CA ASP A 430 15.48 -1.31 -25.01
C ASP A 430 15.97 -0.37 -23.89
N PRO A 431 16.72 0.69 -24.20
CA PRO A 431 17.28 1.59 -23.18
C PRO A 431 16.21 2.31 -22.35
N ARG A 432 14.96 2.31 -22.81
CA ARG A 432 13.81 2.90 -22.11
C ARG A 432 13.13 1.95 -21.14
N CYS A 433 13.52 0.68 -21.14
CA CYS A 433 12.96 -0.30 -20.22
C CYS A 433 13.55 -0.09 -18.82
N GLU A 434 12.71 0.31 -17.87
CA GLU A 434 13.09 0.54 -16.47
C GLU A 434 12.87 -0.71 -15.58
N LEU A 435 12.68 -1.89 -16.18
CA LEU A 435 12.36 -3.10 -15.41
C LEU A 435 13.58 -3.57 -14.60
N GLU A 436 13.45 -3.52 -13.28
CA GLU A 436 14.48 -3.92 -12.32
C GLU A 436 14.28 -5.33 -11.80
N LYS A 437 13.03 -5.83 -11.78
CA LYS A 437 12.68 -7.11 -11.19
C LYS A 437 11.79 -7.94 -12.11
N LEU A 438 12.26 -9.13 -12.45
CA LEU A 438 11.52 -10.10 -13.26
C LEU A 438 11.42 -11.45 -12.55
N ARG A 439 10.19 -11.88 -12.25
CA ARG A 439 9.93 -13.17 -11.60
C ARG A 439 9.10 -14.07 -12.49
N LEU A 440 9.68 -15.19 -12.88
CA LEU A 440 9.14 -16.18 -13.82
C LEU A 440 9.14 -17.57 -13.21
N ARG A 441 8.80 -17.73 -11.92
CA ARG A 441 8.77 -19.06 -11.31
C ARG A 441 7.76 -19.97 -12.03
N ASP A 442 8.07 -21.24 -12.25
CA ASP A 442 7.15 -22.24 -12.81
C ASP A 442 6.46 -21.75 -14.10
N CYS A 443 7.24 -21.22 -15.05
CA CYS A 443 6.76 -20.56 -16.27
C CYS A 443 6.93 -21.37 -17.56
N GLY A 444 7.43 -22.61 -17.45
CA GLY A 444 7.73 -23.47 -18.59
C GLY A 444 8.93 -23.00 -19.44
N VAL A 445 9.85 -22.22 -18.85
CA VAL A 445 11.10 -21.79 -19.49
C VAL A 445 12.10 -22.94 -19.51
N THR A 446 12.90 -23.02 -20.57
CA THR A 446 14.01 -23.96 -20.75
C THR A 446 15.33 -23.22 -21.02
N ASP A 447 16.39 -23.95 -21.35
CA ASP A 447 17.67 -23.37 -21.78
C ASP A 447 17.56 -22.56 -23.08
N GLU A 448 16.61 -22.88 -23.97
CA GLU A 448 16.39 -22.14 -25.21
C GLU A 448 16.03 -20.66 -24.96
N GLY A 449 15.12 -20.40 -24.02
CA GLY A 449 14.72 -19.05 -23.64
C GLY A 449 15.84 -18.25 -22.97
N CYS A 450 16.81 -18.93 -22.35
CA CYS A 450 17.91 -18.29 -21.64
C CYS A 450 18.91 -17.61 -22.59
N ALA A 451 18.97 -17.99 -23.87
CA ALA A 451 19.85 -17.34 -24.84
C ALA A 451 19.47 -15.87 -25.07
N ALA A 452 18.16 -15.59 -25.25
CA ALA A 452 17.64 -14.24 -25.41
C ALA A 452 17.84 -13.40 -24.13
N LEU A 453 17.56 -14.00 -22.97
CA LEU A 453 17.73 -13.36 -21.67
C LEU A 453 19.20 -13.02 -21.39
N SER A 454 20.12 -13.94 -21.66
CA SER A 454 21.56 -13.74 -21.58
C SER A 454 22.02 -12.56 -22.45
N SER A 455 21.47 -12.42 -23.65
CA SER A 455 21.74 -11.25 -24.50
C SER A 455 21.20 -9.95 -23.92
N ALA A 456 20.06 -9.98 -23.21
CA ALA A 456 19.47 -8.81 -22.58
C ALA A 456 20.20 -8.37 -21.30
N LEU A 457 20.74 -9.33 -20.53
CA LEU A 457 21.57 -9.02 -19.36
C LEU A 457 22.89 -8.32 -19.74
N ARG A 458 23.36 -8.49 -20.98
CA ARG A 458 24.55 -7.82 -21.53
C ARG A 458 24.25 -6.51 -22.27
N SER A 459 22.98 -6.11 -22.40
CA SER A 459 22.64 -4.87 -23.10
C SER A 459 23.01 -3.66 -22.27
N ASN A 460 23.26 -2.53 -22.93
CA ASN A 460 23.56 -1.26 -22.26
C ASN A 460 22.49 -0.21 -22.61
N PRO A 461 21.69 0.26 -21.64
CA PRO A 461 21.62 -0.19 -20.25
C PRO A 461 20.77 -1.47 -20.10
N SER A 462 21.07 -2.28 -19.10
CA SER A 462 20.14 -3.27 -18.54
C SER A 462 19.90 -2.88 -17.08
N GLN A 463 18.65 -2.62 -16.70
CA GLN A 463 18.29 -2.20 -15.34
C GLN A 463 17.96 -3.40 -14.43
N LEU A 464 18.00 -4.62 -14.96
CA LEU A 464 17.54 -5.81 -14.26
C LEU A 464 18.50 -6.19 -13.13
N ARG A 465 18.03 -6.03 -11.89
CA ARG A 465 18.75 -6.32 -10.64
C ARG A 465 18.32 -7.65 -10.00
N GLU A 466 17.05 -8.02 -10.18
CA GLU A 466 16.46 -9.23 -9.62
C GLU A 466 15.87 -10.14 -10.71
N LEU A 467 16.31 -11.40 -10.75
CA LEU A 467 15.80 -12.41 -11.66
C LEU A 467 15.46 -13.71 -10.94
N SER A 468 14.22 -14.16 -11.07
CA SER A 468 13.80 -15.49 -10.62
C SER A 468 13.37 -16.36 -11.79
N LEU A 469 14.05 -17.50 -11.95
CA LEU A 469 13.71 -18.56 -12.90
C LEU A 469 13.36 -19.88 -12.18
N SER A 470 13.07 -19.84 -10.88
CA SER A 470 12.83 -21.05 -10.08
C SER A 470 11.74 -21.97 -10.66
N GLY A 471 11.87 -23.29 -10.54
CA GLY A 471 10.87 -24.24 -11.02
C GLY A 471 10.78 -24.37 -12.55
N ASN A 472 11.74 -23.79 -13.29
CA ASN A 472 11.83 -23.93 -14.74
C ASN A 472 12.92 -24.92 -15.13
N LYS A 473 12.79 -25.57 -16.28
CA LYS A 473 13.77 -26.56 -16.76
C LYS A 473 14.95 -25.90 -17.48
N VAL A 474 15.56 -24.91 -16.82
CA VAL A 474 16.68 -24.12 -17.36
C VAL A 474 17.91 -25.00 -17.56
N GLY A 475 18.17 -25.94 -16.65
CA GLY A 475 19.29 -26.88 -16.72
C GLY A 475 20.67 -26.22 -16.75
N ASP A 476 21.71 -27.05 -16.86
CA ASP A 476 23.09 -26.57 -16.90
C ASP A 476 23.40 -25.67 -18.11
N ALA A 477 22.78 -25.95 -19.26
CA ALA A 477 22.99 -25.19 -20.48
C ALA A 477 22.47 -23.74 -20.36
N GLY A 478 21.25 -23.57 -19.82
CA GLY A 478 20.68 -22.25 -19.57
C GLY A 478 21.44 -21.50 -18.48
N VAL A 479 21.83 -22.17 -17.39
CA VAL A 479 22.67 -21.58 -16.33
C VAL A 479 24.02 -21.12 -16.87
N LYS A 480 24.62 -21.88 -17.80
CA LYS A 480 25.86 -21.46 -18.47
C LYS A 480 25.67 -20.16 -19.24
N LEU A 481 24.59 -20.02 -20.00
CA LEU A 481 24.28 -18.78 -20.73
C LEU A 481 24.09 -17.58 -19.78
N ILE A 482 23.39 -17.77 -18.67
CA ILE A 482 23.20 -16.70 -17.66
C ILE A 482 24.54 -16.35 -17.00
N SER A 483 25.34 -17.36 -16.65
CA SER A 483 26.67 -17.18 -16.06
C SER A 483 27.62 -16.45 -17.01
N ASP A 484 27.56 -16.71 -18.32
CA ASP A 484 28.33 -15.98 -19.32
C ASP A 484 27.87 -14.51 -19.47
N ALA A 485 26.60 -14.20 -19.14
CA ALA A 485 26.14 -12.82 -19.06
C ALA A 485 26.58 -12.11 -17.77
N LEU A 486 26.60 -12.80 -16.63
CA LEU A 486 27.08 -12.28 -15.34
C LEU A 486 28.55 -11.86 -15.36
N LYS A 487 29.34 -12.40 -16.30
CA LYS A 487 30.75 -12.00 -16.52
C LYS A 487 30.90 -10.64 -17.20
N ASP A 488 29.85 -10.15 -17.83
CA ASP A 488 29.87 -8.85 -18.48
C ASP A 488 29.79 -7.76 -17.42
N PRO A 489 30.73 -6.78 -17.38
CA PRO A 489 30.72 -5.73 -16.36
C PRO A 489 29.51 -4.80 -16.46
N ARG A 490 28.74 -4.86 -17.56
CA ARG A 490 27.50 -4.10 -17.73
C ARG A 490 26.28 -4.80 -17.13
N CYS A 491 26.43 -6.06 -16.68
CA CYS A 491 25.36 -6.80 -16.04
C CYS A 491 25.18 -6.32 -14.60
N GLU A 492 24.05 -5.66 -14.33
CA GLU A 492 23.69 -5.12 -13.01
C GLU A 492 22.92 -6.14 -12.13
N LEU A 493 22.88 -7.41 -12.53
CA LEU A 493 22.12 -8.43 -11.81
C LEU A 493 22.77 -8.73 -10.44
N GLU A 494 22.02 -8.47 -9.38
CA GLU A 494 22.45 -8.62 -7.98
C GLU A 494 21.88 -9.88 -7.34
N ILE A 495 20.65 -10.29 -7.72
CA ILE A 495 19.95 -11.42 -7.11
C ILE A 495 19.46 -12.41 -8.17
N LEU A 496 19.85 -13.67 -8.00
CA LEU A 496 19.49 -14.76 -8.91
C LEU A 496 18.86 -15.94 -8.15
N TRP A 497 17.59 -16.23 -8.45
CA TRP A 497 16.90 -17.42 -7.96
C TRP A 497 16.81 -18.51 -9.01
N LEU A 498 17.48 -19.64 -8.74
CA LEU A 498 17.52 -20.85 -9.57
C LEU A 498 17.04 -22.09 -8.80
N ARG A 499 16.17 -21.92 -7.79
CA ARG A 499 15.59 -23.05 -7.04
C ARG A 499 14.88 -24.03 -7.98
N ASP A 500 15.17 -25.32 -7.87
CA ASP A 500 14.54 -26.38 -8.68
C ASP A 500 14.60 -26.08 -10.18
N CYS A 501 15.82 -25.85 -10.69
CA CYS A 501 16.07 -25.52 -12.10
C CYS A 501 16.78 -26.64 -12.88
N GLY A 502 17.02 -27.79 -12.26
CA GLY A 502 17.81 -28.88 -12.84
C GLY A 502 19.30 -28.55 -12.94
N VAL A 503 19.83 -27.74 -12.03
CA VAL A 503 21.25 -27.37 -11.96
C VAL A 503 22.04 -28.53 -11.36
N THR A 504 23.12 -28.94 -12.02
CA THR A 504 24.06 -29.95 -11.52
C THR A 504 25.43 -29.33 -11.29
N ALA A 505 26.43 -30.16 -10.94
CA ALA A 505 27.82 -29.73 -10.86
C ALA A 505 28.32 -29.01 -12.13
N LYS A 506 27.79 -29.31 -13.33
CA LYS A 506 28.19 -28.60 -14.56
C LYS A 506 27.70 -27.14 -14.57
N GLY A 507 26.46 -26.89 -14.17
CA GLY A 507 25.93 -25.53 -13.99
C GLY A 507 26.66 -24.78 -12.89
N CYS A 508 26.99 -25.46 -11.77
CA CYS A 508 27.83 -24.90 -10.71
C CYS A 508 29.22 -24.46 -11.21
N ALA A 509 29.85 -25.22 -12.13
CA ALA A 509 31.12 -24.80 -12.74
C ALA A 509 31.00 -23.48 -13.51
N ALA A 510 29.87 -23.26 -14.21
CA ALA A 510 29.62 -22.02 -14.93
C ALA A 510 29.39 -20.85 -13.97
N LEU A 511 28.57 -21.05 -12.93
CA LEU A 511 28.32 -20.04 -11.89
C LEU A 511 29.61 -19.67 -11.16
N ALA A 512 30.42 -20.66 -10.79
CA ALA A 512 31.73 -20.43 -10.18
C ALA A 512 32.62 -19.57 -11.07
N SER A 513 32.59 -19.78 -12.39
CA SER A 513 33.34 -18.93 -13.32
C SER A 513 32.82 -17.50 -13.38
N ALA A 514 31.54 -17.24 -13.12
CA ALA A 514 30.97 -15.90 -13.06
C ALA A 514 31.29 -15.19 -11.72
N LEU A 515 31.32 -15.93 -10.61
CA LEU A 515 31.71 -15.37 -9.31
C LEU A 515 33.15 -14.83 -9.32
N ARG A 516 34.04 -15.40 -10.15
CA ARG A 516 35.43 -14.95 -10.33
C ARG A 516 35.60 -13.71 -11.22
N SER A 517 34.57 -13.27 -11.93
CA SER A 517 34.69 -12.23 -12.96
C SER A 517 34.22 -10.85 -12.49
N ASN A 518 34.32 -10.55 -11.19
CA ASN A 518 33.84 -9.30 -10.60
C ASN A 518 32.34 -9.01 -10.87
N SER A 519 31.52 -10.07 -10.96
CA SER A 519 30.07 -9.94 -11.16
C SER A 519 29.44 -9.09 -10.04
N ASN A 520 28.32 -8.43 -10.33
CA ASN A 520 27.55 -7.69 -9.33
C ASN A 520 26.67 -8.59 -8.44
N LEU A 521 26.69 -9.90 -8.67
CA LEU A 521 25.86 -10.86 -7.94
C LEU A 521 26.19 -10.88 -6.44
N ARG A 522 25.19 -10.60 -5.61
CA ARG A 522 25.24 -10.62 -4.14
C ARG A 522 24.48 -11.79 -3.56
N GLU A 523 23.43 -12.25 -4.22
CA GLU A 523 22.60 -13.35 -3.73
C GLU A 523 22.41 -14.43 -4.78
N LEU A 524 22.68 -15.68 -4.37
CA LEU A 524 22.52 -16.86 -5.20
C LEU A 524 21.71 -17.92 -4.48
N HIS A 525 20.55 -18.24 -5.04
CA HIS A 525 19.62 -19.21 -4.47
C HIS A 525 19.52 -20.45 -5.35
N LEU A 526 20.09 -21.56 -4.88
CA LEU A 526 20.26 -22.82 -5.62
C LEU A 526 19.53 -24.02 -5.00
N SER A 527 18.70 -23.79 -3.99
CA SER A 527 17.92 -24.84 -3.31
C SER A 527 17.18 -25.80 -4.26
N LEU A 528 16.95 -27.05 -3.86
CA LEU A 528 16.31 -28.11 -4.66
C LEU A 528 17.01 -28.40 -6.00
N ASN A 529 18.34 -28.34 -6.05
CA ASN A 529 19.09 -28.75 -7.23
C ASN A 529 20.08 -29.85 -6.87
N SER A 530 20.20 -30.88 -7.71
CA SER A 530 21.08 -32.03 -7.47
C SER A 530 22.55 -31.72 -7.81
N LEU A 531 23.13 -30.72 -7.15
CA LEU A 531 24.52 -30.29 -7.37
C LEU A 531 25.55 -31.17 -6.68
N GLY A 532 25.23 -31.71 -5.49
CA GLY A 532 26.11 -32.57 -4.70
C GLY A 532 27.42 -31.92 -4.25
N ASP A 533 28.28 -32.68 -3.57
CA ASP A 533 29.55 -32.18 -3.05
C ASP A 533 30.47 -31.60 -4.12
N ARG A 534 30.45 -32.19 -5.32
CA ARG A 534 31.20 -31.68 -6.47
C ARG A 534 30.70 -30.30 -6.89
N GLY A 535 29.39 -30.08 -6.92
CA GLY A 535 28.81 -28.78 -7.24
C GLY A 535 29.17 -27.73 -6.20
N LEU A 536 29.06 -28.07 -4.90
CA LEU A 536 29.47 -27.17 -3.82
C LEU A 536 30.96 -26.85 -3.85
N THR A 537 31.81 -27.84 -4.16
CA THR A 537 33.25 -27.63 -4.32
C THR A 537 33.54 -26.57 -5.39
N LEU A 538 32.89 -26.68 -6.55
CA LEU A 538 33.05 -25.71 -7.64
C LEU A 538 32.58 -24.31 -7.24
N ILE A 539 31.42 -24.17 -6.61
CA ILE A 539 30.94 -22.87 -6.09
C ILE A 539 31.93 -22.30 -5.08
N SER A 540 32.44 -23.13 -4.16
CA SER A 540 33.43 -22.74 -3.16
C SER A 540 34.72 -22.22 -3.78
N ASP A 541 35.16 -22.80 -4.91
CA ASP A 541 36.31 -22.28 -5.66
C ASP A 541 36.04 -20.92 -6.31
N GLY A 542 34.78 -20.62 -6.67
CA GLY A 542 34.38 -19.27 -7.08
C GLY A 542 34.38 -18.27 -5.92
N LEU A 543 33.91 -18.70 -4.74
CA LEU A 543 33.85 -17.87 -3.53
C LEU A 543 35.23 -17.44 -3.01
N LYS A 544 36.28 -18.22 -3.26
CA LYS A 544 37.66 -17.90 -2.87
C LYS A 544 38.26 -16.71 -3.60
N ASP A 545 37.65 -16.31 -4.72
CA ASP A 545 38.20 -15.25 -5.56
C ASP A 545 37.96 -13.89 -4.90
N PRO A 546 38.99 -13.03 -4.79
CA PRO A 546 38.88 -11.74 -4.10
C PRO A 546 37.92 -10.76 -4.79
N LEU A 547 37.55 -11.00 -6.05
CA LEU A 547 36.57 -10.20 -6.79
C LEU A 547 35.13 -10.67 -6.55
N CYS A 548 34.92 -11.80 -5.87
CA CYS A 548 33.60 -12.30 -5.54
C CYS A 548 32.89 -11.36 -4.54
N LYS A 549 31.67 -10.94 -4.89
CA LYS A 549 30.82 -10.06 -4.06
C LYS A 549 29.65 -10.79 -3.40
N LEU A 550 29.62 -12.13 -3.46
CA LEU A 550 28.48 -12.91 -2.99
C LEU A 550 28.36 -12.84 -1.46
N GLU A 551 27.20 -12.41 -0.98
CA GLU A 551 26.86 -12.22 0.43
C GLU A 551 25.92 -13.31 0.94
N ILE A 552 25.04 -13.84 0.08
CA ILE A 552 24.03 -14.85 0.44
C ILE A 552 24.10 -16.04 -0.50
N LEU A 553 24.19 -17.24 0.09
CA LEU A 553 24.14 -18.52 -0.62
C LEU A 553 23.14 -19.47 0.05
N THR A 554 22.11 -19.88 -0.69
CA THR A 554 21.12 -20.85 -0.20
C THR A 554 21.14 -22.14 -1.03
N LEU A 555 21.29 -23.27 -0.33
CA LEU A 555 21.49 -24.60 -0.90
C LEU A 555 20.55 -25.62 -0.24
N TRP A 556 19.30 -25.26 0.05
CA TRP A 556 18.39 -26.20 0.73
C TRP A 556 18.18 -27.46 -0.11
N ASP A 557 18.37 -28.64 0.48
CA ASP A 557 18.17 -29.96 -0.17
C ASP A 557 18.84 -30.04 -1.57
N CYS A 558 20.17 -30.02 -1.55
CA CYS A 558 21.03 -29.98 -2.73
C CYS A 558 21.93 -31.22 -2.88
N GLY A 559 21.74 -32.21 -2.02
CA GLY A 559 22.55 -33.43 -1.97
C GLY A 559 23.99 -33.22 -1.45
N VAL A 560 24.22 -32.17 -0.67
CA VAL A 560 25.52 -31.89 -0.05
C VAL A 560 25.74 -32.78 1.19
N THR A 561 26.98 -33.20 1.39
CA THR A 561 27.46 -33.95 2.57
C THR A 561 28.64 -33.23 3.23
N ASP A 562 29.28 -33.87 4.22
CA ASP A 562 30.48 -33.35 4.89
C ASP A 562 31.66 -33.16 3.92
N GLU A 563 31.75 -33.96 2.84
CA GLU A 563 32.81 -33.82 1.84
C GLU A 563 32.77 -32.43 1.17
N GLY A 564 31.59 -31.96 0.76
CA GLY A 564 31.40 -30.64 0.17
C GLY A 564 31.72 -29.49 1.13
N CYS A 565 31.52 -29.70 2.44
CA CYS A 565 31.82 -28.71 3.47
C CYS A 565 33.32 -28.42 3.61
N ALA A 566 34.22 -29.34 3.21
CA ALA A 566 35.65 -29.09 3.27
C ALA A 566 36.07 -27.93 2.34
N ALA A 567 35.57 -27.94 1.10
CA ALA A 567 35.84 -26.88 0.13
C ALA A 567 35.21 -25.55 0.55
N LEU A 568 33.97 -25.59 1.07
CA LEU A 568 33.27 -24.41 1.56
C LEU A 568 33.95 -23.79 2.77
N SER A 569 34.40 -24.61 3.73
CA SER A 569 35.19 -24.20 4.89
C SER A 569 36.47 -23.47 4.45
N SER A 570 37.16 -23.98 3.42
CA SER A 570 38.31 -23.27 2.85
C SER A 570 37.95 -21.94 2.20
N ALA A 571 36.77 -21.82 1.57
CA ALA A 571 36.32 -20.57 0.97
C ALA A 571 35.93 -19.52 2.02
N LEU A 572 35.30 -19.94 3.11
CA LEU A 572 34.92 -19.06 4.22
C LEU A 572 36.13 -18.43 4.93
N ARG A 573 37.29 -19.11 4.91
CA ARG A 573 38.58 -18.60 5.42
C ARG A 573 39.39 -17.80 4.40
N SER A 574 38.88 -17.63 3.19
CA SER A 574 39.57 -16.82 2.19
C SER A 574 39.48 -15.33 2.55
N ASN A 575 40.52 -14.57 2.24
CA ASN A 575 40.56 -13.13 2.50
C ASN A 575 40.59 -12.34 1.18
N PRO A 576 39.51 -11.64 0.78
CA PRO A 576 38.26 -11.46 1.51
C PRO A 576 37.14 -12.43 1.06
N SER A 577 36.56 -13.18 2.00
CA SER A 577 35.21 -13.74 1.86
C SER A 577 34.19 -12.65 2.17
N GLN A 578 33.16 -12.52 1.33
CA GLN A 578 32.03 -11.59 1.55
C GLN A 578 30.77 -12.29 2.06
N LEU A 579 30.78 -13.62 2.19
CA LEU A 579 29.60 -14.39 2.54
C LEU A 579 29.19 -14.13 3.99
N ARG A 580 27.96 -13.63 4.16
CA ARG A 580 27.34 -13.31 5.46
C ARG A 580 26.24 -14.29 5.84
N GLU A 581 25.51 -14.82 4.86
CA GLU A 581 24.43 -15.77 5.07
C GLU A 581 24.65 -17.05 4.25
N LEU A 582 24.56 -18.18 4.95
CA LEU A 582 24.68 -19.51 4.38
C LEU A 582 23.54 -20.41 4.89
N SER A 583 22.80 -20.98 3.95
CA SER A 583 21.85 -22.05 4.25
C SER A 583 22.27 -23.35 3.58
N LEU A 584 22.54 -24.37 4.41
CA LEU A 584 22.78 -25.75 4.01
C LEU A 584 21.65 -26.67 4.48
N SER A 585 20.49 -26.10 4.82
CA SER A 585 19.37 -26.86 5.38
C SER A 585 18.98 -28.06 4.49
N GLY A 586 18.47 -29.14 5.05
CA GLY A 586 18.00 -30.32 4.30
C GLY A 586 19.11 -31.11 3.58
N ASN A 587 20.39 -30.82 3.86
CA ASN A 587 21.52 -31.59 3.33
C ASN A 587 22.11 -32.48 4.42
N ASN A 588 22.68 -33.63 4.06
CA ASN A 588 23.25 -34.56 5.03
C ASN A 588 24.69 -34.17 5.44
N VAL A 589 24.85 -32.94 5.93
CA VAL A 589 26.15 -32.36 6.32
C VAL A 589 26.75 -33.10 7.54
N GLY A 590 25.89 -33.51 8.48
CA GLY A 590 26.29 -34.23 9.69
C GLY A 590 27.26 -33.47 10.60
N ASP A 591 27.70 -34.13 11.67
CA ASP A 591 28.61 -33.54 12.65
C ASP A 591 30.01 -33.26 12.08
N ALA A 592 30.47 -34.11 11.15
CA ALA A 592 31.76 -33.93 10.47
C ALA A 592 31.80 -32.66 9.61
N GLY A 593 30.75 -32.40 8.84
CA GLY A 593 30.65 -31.17 8.04
C GLY A 593 30.48 -29.93 8.92
N VAL A 594 29.68 -30.01 9.98
CA VAL A 594 29.54 -28.93 10.98
C VAL A 594 30.87 -28.61 11.65
N LYS A 595 31.70 -29.62 11.94
CA LYS A 595 33.06 -29.42 12.46
C LYS A 595 33.93 -28.60 11.51
N LEU A 596 33.91 -28.92 10.21
CA LEU A 596 34.65 -28.17 9.19
C LEU A 596 34.18 -26.72 9.09
N LEU A 597 32.86 -26.47 9.13
CA LEU A 597 32.30 -25.12 9.12
C LEU A 597 32.66 -24.35 10.39
N SER A 598 32.60 -25.02 11.54
CA SER A 598 32.97 -24.43 12.84
C SER A 598 34.44 -24.02 12.88
N ASP A 599 35.33 -24.78 12.25
CA ASP A 599 36.74 -24.41 12.14
C ASP A 599 36.96 -23.21 11.21
N ALA A 600 36.10 -22.98 10.22
CA ALA A 600 36.12 -21.76 9.42
C ALA A 600 35.60 -20.53 10.18
N LEU A 601 34.54 -20.69 10.98
CA LEU A 601 33.97 -19.62 11.80
C LEU A 601 34.95 -19.04 12.84
N LYS A 602 35.98 -19.80 13.22
CA LYS A 602 37.07 -19.34 14.11
C LYS A 602 38.08 -18.45 13.39
N ASP A 603 38.05 -18.37 12.07
CA ASP A 603 38.99 -17.56 11.30
C ASP A 603 38.56 -16.08 11.31
N PRO A 604 39.45 -15.12 11.64
CA PRO A 604 39.11 -13.69 11.63
C PRO A 604 38.68 -13.13 10.27
N SER A 605 39.00 -13.82 9.18
CA SER A 605 38.55 -13.44 7.83
C SER A 605 37.12 -13.89 7.51
N CYS A 606 36.55 -14.80 8.31
CA CYS A 606 35.19 -15.28 8.11
C CYS A 606 34.18 -14.22 8.56
N LYS A 607 33.33 -13.78 7.63
CA LYS A 607 32.28 -12.77 7.89
C LYS A 607 30.89 -13.37 8.05
N LEU A 608 30.79 -14.68 8.27
CA LEU A 608 29.50 -15.35 8.32
C LEU A 608 28.74 -14.98 9.59
N GLU A 609 27.58 -14.36 9.42
CA GLU A 609 26.71 -13.85 10.49
C GLU A 609 25.50 -14.77 10.71
N ILE A 610 25.04 -15.46 9.66
CA ILE A 610 23.84 -16.29 9.67
C ILE A 610 24.15 -17.67 9.10
N LEU A 611 23.88 -18.71 9.90
CA LEU A 611 24.06 -20.10 9.50
C LEU A 611 22.77 -20.91 9.72
N TRP A 612 22.21 -21.41 8.62
CA TRP A 612 21.03 -22.28 8.65
C TRP A 612 21.37 -23.73 8.32
N LEU A 613 21.11 -24.60 9.29
CA LEU A 613 21.42 -26.03 9.28
C LEU A 613 20.18 -26.86 9.64
N ARG A 614 18.97 -26.42 9.28
CA ARG A 614 17.75 -27.21 9.53
C ARG A 614 17.87 -28.58 8.88
N ASP A 615 17.46 -29.65 9.56
CA ASP A 615 17.44 -31.02 9.02
C ASP A 615 18.78 -31.43 8.38
N CYS A 616 19.90 -31.13 9.06
CA CYS A 616 21.26 -31.40 8.55
C CYS A 616 21.94 -32.63 9.15
N GLY A 617 21.25 -33.37 10.02
CA GLY A 617 21.83 -34.51 10.75
C GLY A 617 22.78 -34.11 11.88
N VAL A 618 22.66 -32.89 12.41
CA VAL A 618 23.49 -32.39 13.53
C VAL A 618 23.06 -33.05 14.84
N THR A 619 24.03 -33.44 15.65
CA THR A 619 23.82 -33.99 16.99
C THR A 619 24.55 -33.15 18.04
N ALA A 620 24.54 -33.60 19.31
CA ALA A 620 25.35 -32.99 20.36
C ALA A 620 26.85 -32.95 20.03
N GLU A 621 27.37 -33.88 19.22
CA GLU A 621 28.76 -33.86 18.77
C GLU A 621 29.04 -32.64 17.88
N GLY A 622 28.22 -32.37 16.86
CA GLY A 622 28.32 -31.18 16.03
C GLY A 622 28.16 -29.89 16.84
N CYS A 623 27.29 -29.88 17.85
CA CYS A 623 27.16 -28.75 18.77
C CYS A 623 28.42 -28.50 19.60
N THR A 624 29.26 -29.51 19.84
CA THR A 624 30.57 -29.32 20.49
C THR A 624 31.48 -28.46 19.61
N ALA A 625 31.49 -28.72 18.30
CA ALA A 625 32.26 -27.92 17.35
C ALA A 625 31.70 -26.49 17.23
N LEU A 626 30.36 -26.34 17.10
CA LEU A 626 29.72 -25.02 17.05
C LEU A 626 29.99 -24.20 18.31
N SER A 627 29.91 -24.82 19.49
CA SER A 627 30.28 -24.17 20.76
C SER A 627 31.71 -23.64 20.69
N SER A 628 32.67 -24.45 20.24
CA SER A 628 34.06 -23.99 20.12
C SER A 628 34.25 -22.80 19.18
N ALA A 629 33.41 -22.66 18.15
CA ALA A 629 33.42 -21.52 17.25
C ALA A 629 32.79 -20.27 17.90
N LEU A 630 31.62 -20.43 18.54
CA LEU A 630 30.92 -19.35 19.25
C LEU A 630 31.73 -18.74 20.40
N ARG A 631 32.64 -19.52 21.01
CA ARG A 631 33.57 -19.04 22.05
C ARG A 631 34.76 -18.23 21.50
N SER A 632 34.97 -18.25 20.19
CA SER A 632 36.08 -17.55 19.54
C SER A 632 35.75 -16.08 19.33
N ASN A 633 36.63 -15.18 19.76
CA ASN A 633 36.45 -13.72 19.58
C ASN A 633 36.41 -13.29 18.09
N SER A 634 36.84 -14.16 17.18
CA SER A 634 36.82 -13.94 15.73
C SER A 634 35.47 -14.27 15.08
N SER A 635 34.63 -15.08 15.73
CA SER A 635 33.36 -15.48 15.15
C SER A 635 32.38 -14.31 15.12
N GLN A 636 31.81 -14.05 13.94
CA GLN A 636 30.79 -12.99 13.74
C GLN A 636 29.35 -13.55 13.74
N LEU A 637 29.18 -14.84 14.05
CA LEU A 637 27.89 -15.51 13.98
C LEU A 637 26.87 -14.93 14.99
N ARG A 638 25.77 -14.38 14.47
CA ARG A 638 24.65 -13.79 15.24
C ARG A 638 23.40 -14.67 15.23
N GLU A 639 23.19 -15.46 14.18
CA GLU A 639 22.02 -16.30 14.02
C GLU A 639 22.40 -17.75 13.70
N LEU A 640 21.88 -18.67 14.51
CA LEU A 640 22.07 -20.11 14.36
C LEU A 640 20.71 -20.82 14.34
N ASN A 641 20.46 -21.52 13.23
CA ASN A 641 19.19 -22.17 12.95
C ASN A 641 19.42 -23.69 12.80
N LEU A 642 19.03 -24.45 13.82
CA LEU A 642 19.20 -25.90 13.93
C LEU A 642 17.91 -26.75 13.93
N PRO A 643 16.69 -26.29 13.55
CA PRO A 643 15.49 -27.12 13.63
C PRO A 643 15.61 -28.50 12.98
N GLY A 644 14.95 -29.50 13.56
CA GLY A 644 14.90 -30.87 13.03
C GLY A 644 16.18 -31.69 13.17
N ASN A 645 17.15 -31.18 13.92
CA ASN A 645 18.38 -31.91 14.27
C ASN A 645 18.27 -32.63 15.61
N LYS A 646 19.11 -33.63 15.87
CA LYS A 646 19.13 -34.38 17.13
C LYS A 646 20.06 -33.72 18.16
N VAL A 647 19.90 -32.42 18.36
CA VAL A 647 20.74 -31.61 19.25
C VAL A 647 20.60 -32.06 20.71
N GLY A 648 19.36 -32.25 21.18
CA GLY A 648 19.04 -32.65 22.55
C GLY A 648 19.54 -31.67 23.63
N ASP A 649 19.29 -32.01 24.89
CA ASP A 649 19.68 -31.16 26.03
C ASP A 649 21.20 -30.97 26.15
N ALA A 650 21.96 -32.02 25.84
CA ALA A 650 23.42 -31.96 25.84
C ALA A 650 23.97 -30.95 24.82
N GLY A 651 23.41 -30.91 23.60
CA GLY A 651 23.82 -29.96 22.58
C GLY A 651 23.40 -28.52 22.91
N VAL A 652 22.19 -28.33 23.46
CA VAL A 652 21.75 -27.01 23.96
C VAL A 652 22.69 -26.51 25.05
N LYS A 653 23.08 -27.39 25.98
CA LYS A 653 24.04 -27.06 27.02
C LYS A 653 25.36 -26.58 26.42
N LEU A 654 25.93 -27.30 25.46
CA LEU A 654 27.20 -26.90 24.83
C LEU A 654 27.13 -25.52 24.17
N ILE A 655 26.05 -25.22 23.44
CA ILE A 655 25.86 -23.92 22.78
C ILE A 655 25.62 -22.80 23.81
N SER A 656 25.00 -23.14 24.94
CA SER A 656 24.50 -22.18 25.95
C SER A 656 25.40 -22.09 27.20
N ASP A 657 26.68 -22.45 27.11
CA ASP A 657 27.58 -22.52 28.27
C ASP A 657 28.69 -21.44 28.27
N ASP A 658 28.77 -20.57 27.26
CA ASP A 658 29.73 -19.44 27.25
C ASP A 658 29.04 -18.07 27.28
N PRO A 659 29.17 -17.28 28.36
CA PRO A 659 28.53 -15.98 28.49
C PRO A 659 29.08 -14.91 27.54
N ARG A 660 30.17 -15.17 26.81
CA ARG A 660 30.69 -14.29 25.75
C ARG A 660 30.07 -14.57 24.38
N CYS A 661 29.16 -15.54 24.30
CA CYS A 661 28.45 -15.85 23.07
C CYS A 661 27.63 -14.64 22.62
N GLU A 662 27.92 -14.16 21.43
CA GLU A 662 27.37 -12.96 20.81
C GLU A 662 26.12 -13.27 19.94
N LEU A 663 25.55 -14.47 20.13
CA LEU A 663 24.41 -14.97 19.38
C LEU A 663 23.12 -14.26 19.79
N GLU A 664 22.47 -13.64 18.81
CA GLU A 664 21.23 -12.89 18.99
C GLU A 664 19.99 -13.76 18.74
N LYS A 665 20.10 -14.77 17.86
CA LYS A 665 18.99 -15.67 17.53
C LYS A 665 19.39 -17.13 17.53
N LEU A 666 18.64 -17.92 18.28
CA LEU A 666 18.83 -19.36 18.39
C LEU A 666 17.50 -20.07 18.11
N ARG A 667 17.48 -20.86 17.04
CA ARG A 667 16.30 -21.65 16.66
C ARG A 667 16.59 -23.13 16.78
N LEU A 668 15.79 -23.80 17.60
CA LEU A 668 15.94 -25.19 18.01
C LEU A 668 14.61 -25.95 17.89
N SER A 669 13.75 -25.57 16.96
CA SER A 669 12.44 -26.21 16.82
C SER A 669 12.59 -27.70 16.46
N TYR A 670 11.84 -28.59 17.10
CA TYR A 670 11.94 -30.05 16.87
C TYR A 670 13.38 -30.58 17.02
N CYS A 671 14.10 -30.15 18.07
CA CYS A 671 15.50 -30.55 18.33
C CYS A 671 15.68 -31.60 19.43
N GLY A 672 14.58 -32.09 20.01
CA GLY A 672 14.60 -33.03 21.13
C GLY A 672 14.98 -32.37 22.47
N VAL A 673 14.75 -31.06 22.62
CA VAL A 673 14.99 -30.32 23.86
C VAL A 673 13.91 -30.65 24.89
N THR A 674 14.30 -30.78 26.16
CA THR A 674 13.42 -31.00 27.30
C THR A 674 13.59 -29.88 28.35
N ASP A 675 12.94 -30.04 29.50
CA ASP A 675 13.11 -29.15 30.65
C ASP A 675 14.56 -29.04 31.11
N GLU A 676 15.36 -30.10 30.94
CA GLU A 676 16.79 -30.09 31.32
C GLU A 676 17.62 -29.14 30.44
N GLY A 677 17.37 -29.11 29.13
CA GLY A 677 18.05 -28.20 28.21
C GLY A 677 17.74 -26.73 28.49
N CYS A 678 16.54 -26.44 29.00
CA CYS A 678 16.15 -25.09 29.41
C CYS A 678 16.99 -24.55 30.57
N ALA A 679 17.55 -25.42 31.41
CA ALA A 679 18.44 -24.99 32.49
C ALA A 679 19.74 -24.36 31.97
N ALA A 680 20.25 -24.82 30.83
CA ALA A 680 21.44 -24.24 30.21
C ALA A 680 21.16 -22.93 29.47
N LEU A 681 19.94 -22.75 28.95
CA LEU A 681 19.52 -21.47 28.36
C LEU A 681 19.38 -20.36 29.40
N ARG A 682 19.29 -20.71 30.70
CA ARG A 682 19.37 -19.74 31.80
C ARG A 682 20.76 -19.11 31.95
N SER A 683 21.82 -19.84 31.60
CA SER A 683 23.22 -19.39 31.77
C SER A 683 23.77 -18.56 30.62
N ASN A 684 23.08 -18.47 29.49
CA ASN A 684 23.60 -17.82 28.27
C ASN A 684 22.49 -17.28 27.36
N PRO A 685 22.64 -16.09 26.73
CA PRO A 685 23.41 -14.89 27.06
C PRO A 685 22.50 -13.68 27.33
N SER A 686 23.08 -12.62 27.88
CA SER A 686 22.43 -11.30 27.96
C SER A 686 22.01 -10.71 26.60
N GLN A 687 22.49 -11.23 25.47
CA GLN A 687 22.25 -10.67 24.12
C GLN A 687 21.27 -11.47 23.25
N LEU A 688 20.78 -12.64 23.70
CA LEU A 688 19.85 -13.43 22.90
C LEU A 688 18.49 -12.74 22.87
N ARG A 689 18.07 -12.32 21.67
CA ARG A 689 16.82 -11.61 21.42
C ARG A 689 15.71 -12.52 20.93
N GLU A 690 16.05 -13.63 20.27
CA GLU A 690 15.06 -14.59 19.77
C GLU A 690 15.43 -16.04 20.12
N LEU A 691 14.50 -16.72 20.78
CA LEU A 691 14.58 -18.13 21.11
C LEU A 691 13.35 -18.88 20.56
N ASP A 692 13.61 -19.85 19.69
CA ASP A 692 12.56 -20.73 19.15
C ASP A 692 12.77 -22.17 19.65
N LEU A 693 11.85 -22.62 20.50
CA LEU A 693 11.80 -23.97 21.07
C LEU A 693 10.54 -24.73 20.61
N THR A 694 9.88 -24.28 19.55
CA THR A 694 8.67 -24.89 19.00
C THR A 694 8.84 -26.40 18.78
N GLU A 695 7.79 -27.21 19.00
CA GLU A 695 7.80 -28.67 18.78
C GLU A 695 8.87 -29.43 19.61
N ASN A 696 9.19 -28.95 20.81
CA ASN A 696 10.06 -29.64 21.76
C ASN A 696 9.30 -30.17 22.98
N LYS A 697 9.94 -31.05 23.75
CA LYS A 697 9.36 -31.64 24.96
C LYS A 697 9.57 -30.75 26.19
N VAL A 698 9.48 -29.43 26.01
CA VAL A 698 9.58 -28.44 27.09
C VAL A 698 8.21 -28.34 27.77
N GLY A 699 8.17 -28.70 29.05
CA GLY A 699 7.01 -28.61 29.92
C GLY A 699 7.04 -27.41 30.85
N ASP A 700 6.14 -27.42 31.84
CA ASP A 700 6.00 -26.31 32.79
C ASP A 700 7.29 -26.02 33.58
N ALA A 701 8.12 -27.04 33.84
CA ALA A 701 9.38 -26.86 34.58
C ALA A 701 10.43 -26.12 33.73
N GLY A 702 10.56 -26.45 32.44
CA GLY A 702 11.44 -25.74 31.52
C GLY A 702 10.96 -24.31 31.26
N VAL A 703 9.66 -24.12 31.08
CA VAL A 703 9.06 -22.77 30.96
C VAL A 703 9.32 -21.94 32.22
N LYS A 704 9.27 -22.55 33.41
CA LYS A 704 9.61 -21.85 34.65
C LYS A 704 11.07 -21.39 34.65
N LEU A 705 12.01 -22.21 34.20
CA LEU A 705 13.42 -21.84 34.10
C LEU A 705 13.64 -20.65 33.15
N ILE A 706 13.00 -20.67 31.98
CA ILE A 706 13.04 -19.55 31.02
C ILE A 706 12.39 -18.30 31.63
N SER A 707 11.25 -18.46 32.30
CA SER A 707 10.54 -17.36 32.97
C SER A 707 11.36 -16.72 34.09
N ASP A 708 12.18 -17.51 34.79
CA ASP A 708 13.09 -16.99 35.80
C ASP A 708 14.28 -16.26 35.17
N ALA A 709 14.73 -16.67 33.98
CA ALA A 709 15.73 -15.94 33.19
C ALA A 709 15.19 -14.59 32.67
N LEU A 710 13.94 -14.55 32.20
CA LEU A 710 13.25 -13.32 31.76
C LEU A 710 13.12 -12.25 32.86
N LYS A 711 13.23 -12.65 34.13
CA LYS A 711 13.21 -11.71 35.27
C LYS A 711 14.60 -11.14 35.57
N ASP A 712 15.68 -11.64 34.98
CA ASP A 712 17.02 -11.05 35.12
C ASP A 712 17.08 -9.75 34.28
N PRO A 713 17.46 -8.59 34.87
CA PRO A 713 17.62 -7.33 34.12
C PRO A 713 18.62 -7.36 32.97
N ARG A 714 19.48 -8.38 32.90
CA ARG A 714 20.43 -8.58 31.80
C ARG A 714 19.85 -9.39 30.65
N CYS A 715 18.64 -9.93 30.77
CA CYS A 715 18.01 -10.70 29.72
C CYS A 715 17.43 -9.77 28.64
N GLU A 716 17.96 -9.83 27.42
CA GLU A 716 17.47 -9.08 26.25
C GLU A 716 16.49 -9.88 25.38
N LEU A 717 15.87 -10.94 25.93
CA LEU A 717 15.00 -11.81 25.12
C LEU A 717 13.69 -11.10 24.75
N GLU A 718 13.60 -10.68 23.49
CA GLU A 718 12.45 -9.99 22.92
C GLU A 718 11.38 -10.96 22.37
N LYS A 719 11.80 -12.15 21.91
CA LYS A 719 10.91 -13.10 21.24
C LYS A 719 11.11 -14.52 21.75
N LEU A 720 10.02 -15.12 22.22
CA LEU A 720 9.99 -16.49 22.72
C LEU A 720 8.91 -17.29 22.01
N ARG A 721 9.31 -18.40 21.38
CA ARG A 721 8.38 -19.33 20.72
C ARG A 721 8.42 -20.68 21.41
N LEU A 722 7.26 -21.09 21.90
CA LEU A 722 7.02 -22.33 22.62
C LEU A 722 5.80 -23.05 22.04
N SER A 723 5.51 -22.88 20.75
CA SER A 723 4.37 -23.53 20.10
C SER A 723 4.54 -25.04 20.07
N ASP A 724 3.45 -25.80 20.19
CA ASP A 724 3.47 -27.29 20.26
C ASP A 724 4.52 -27.83 21.25
N CYS A 725 4.50 -27.25 22.45
CA CYS A 725 5.27 -27.72 23.59
C CYS A 725 4.31 -28.42 24.59
N ARG A 726 4.81 -28.77 25.77
CA ARG A 726 4.02 -29.39 26.84
C ARG A 726 3.59 -28.37 27.90
N VAL A 727 3.32 -27.12 27.48
CA VAL A 727 2.99 -26.02 28.38
C VAL A 727 1.54 -26.13 28.83
N THR A 728 1.32 -26.07 30.15
CA THR A 728 0.00 -26.03 30.76
C THR A 728 -0.23 -24.69 31.48
N SER A 729 -1.38 -24.58 32.15
CA SER A 729 -1.68 -23.46 33.04
C SER A 729 -0.56 -23.15 34.07
N LYS A 730 0.25 -24.13 34.50
CA LYS A 730 1.37 -23.89 35.42
C LYS A 730 2.53 -23.16 34.75
N GLY A 731 2.90 -23.53 33.52
CA GLY A 731 3.88 -22.79 32.72
C GLY A 731 3.39 -21.38 32.39
N CYS A 732 2.10 -21.22 32.06
CA CYS A 732 1.49 -19.89 31.90
C CYS A 732 1.57 -19.05 33.18
N ALA A 733 1.45 -19.64 34.36
CA ALA A 733 1.62 -18.91 35.62
C ALA A 733 3.05 -18.37 35.77
N ALA A 734 4.06 -19.15 35.38
CA ALA A 734 5.46 -18.71 35.41
C ALA A 734 5.71 -17.57 34.41
N LEU A 735 5.21 -17.70 33.18
CA LEU A 735 5.30 -16.64 32.16
C LEU A 735 4.57 -15.37 32.58
N SER A 736 3.36 -15.50 33.12
CA SER A 736 2.58 -14.38 33.67
C SER A 736 3.35 -13.65 34.77
N SER A 737 4.09 -14.38 35.61
CA SER A 737 4.95 -13.77 36.63
C SER A 737 6.15 -13.05 36.03
N ALA A 738 6.74 -13.55 34.95
CA ALA A 738 7.87 -12.91 34.27
C ALA A 738 7.44 -11.64 33.53
N LEU A 739 6.32 -11.68 32.82
CA LEU A 739 5.75 -10.56 32.06
C LEU A 739 5.40 -9.35 32.94
N ARG A 740 5.12 -9.55 34.23
CA ARG A 740 4.84 -8.47 35.20
C ARG A 740 6.11 -7.91 35.85
N SER A 741 7.29 -8.43 35.51
CA SER A 741 8.56 -7.94 36.01
C SER A 741 9.03 -6.73 35.23
N ASN A 742 9.62 -5.73 35.91
CA ASN A 742 10.21 -4.54 35.26
C ASN A 742 11.41 -4.87 34.35
N SER A 743 11.94 -6.08 34.45
CA SER A 743 13.14 -6.53 33.74
C SER A 743 12.85 -7.28 32.44
N SER A 744 11.59 -7.69 32.20
CA SER A 744 11.25 -8.48 31.02
C SER A 744 11.13 -7.58 29.80
N GLN A 745 11.97 -7.80 28.78
CA GLN A 745 11.91 -7.12 27.48
C GLN A 745 11.09 -7.87 26.43
N LEU A 746 10.33 -8.89 26.83
CA LEU A 746 9.62 -9.78 25.92
C LEU A 746 8.48 -9.04 25.18
N ARG A 747 8.57 -8.97 23.85
CA ARG A 747 7.62 -8.32 22.94
C ARG A 747 6.78 -9.31 22.15
N GLU A 748 7.30 -10.49 21.82
CA GLU A 748 6.57 -11.54 21.12
C GLU A 748 6.61 -12.87 21.88
N LEU A 749 5.43 -13.43 22.13
CA LEU A 749 5.26 -14.74 22.76
C LEU A 749 4.34 -15.60 21.90
N ARG A 750 4.80 -16.81 21.56
CA ARG A 750 3.97 -17.82 20.88
C ARG A 750 3.77 -19.05 21.75
N LEU A 751 2.51 -19.37 22.01
CA LEU A 751 2.05 -20.50 22.83
C LEU A 751 1.01 -21.35 22.09
N SER A 752 0.75 -21.11 20.80
CA SER A 752 -0.16 -21.92 19.99
C SER A 752 0.11 -23.42 20.10
N GLU A 753 -0.94 -24.24 19.96
CA GLU A 753 -0.85 -25.72 20.04
C GLU A 753 -0.33 -26.26 21.39
N ASN A 754 -0.57 -25.55 22.50
CA ASN A 754 -0.28 -26.02 23.86
C ASN A 754 -1.56 -26.31 24.68
N TYR A 755 -1.41 -27.04 25.79
CA TYR A 755 -2.49 -27.41 26.70
C TYR A 755 -2.72 -26.37 27.82
N VAL A 756 -2.73 -25.08 27.47
CA VAL A 756 -2.76 -23.98 28.45
C VAL A 756 -4.07 -23.90 29.24
N GLY A 757 -5.20 -24.22 28.60
CA GLY A 757 -6.55 -24.17 29.15
C GLY A 757 -7.02 -22.77 29.59
N ASP A 758 -8.30 -22.65 29.99
CA ASP A 758 -8.91 -21.37 30.39
C ASP A 758 -8.16 -20.67 31.53
N ARG A 759 -7.62 -21.46 32.45
CA ARG A 759 -6.80 -20.95 33.55
C ARG A 759 -5.51 -20.32 33.05
N GLY A 760 -4.81 -20.96 32.11
CA GLY A 760 -3.59 -20.42 31.50
C GLY A 760 -3.87 -19.13 30.73
N LEU A 761 -4.96 -19.10 29.96
CA LEU A 761 -5.41 -17.91 29.23
C LEU A 761 -5.71 -16.75 30.17
N THR A 762 -6.45 -16.99 31.26
CA THR A 762 -6.74 -15.98 32.27
C THR A 762 -5.46 -15.39 32.87
N LEU A 763 -4.48 -16.23 33.21
CA LEU A 763 -3.21 -15.79 33.79
C LEU A 763 -2.40 -14.90 32.86
N ILE A 764 -2.31 -15.25 31.58
CA ILE A 764 -1.62 -14.42 30.57
C ILE A 764 -2.40 -13.14 30.31
N SER A 765 -3.73 -13.23 30.12
CA SER A 765 -4.62 -12.07 29.96
C SER A 765 -4.46 -11.06 31.10
N ASP A 766 -4.38 -11.53 32.34
CA ASP A 766 -4.18 -10.65 33.48
C ASP A 766 -2.78 -10.01 33.50
N ALA A 767 -1.75 -10.66 32.93
CA ALA A 767 -0.41 -10.07 32.81
C ALA A 767 -0.39 -8.96 31.77
N LEU A 768 -1.14 -9.09 30.68
CA LEU A 768 -1.28 -8.06 29.65
C LEU A 768 -1.93 -6.77 30.18
N LYS A 769 -2.71 -6.85 31.26
CA LYS A 769 -3.30 -5.67 31.91
C LYS A 769 -2.31 -4.93 32.83
N ASP A 770 -1.17 -5.54 33.14
CA ASP A 770 -0.15 -4.91 33.99
C ASP A 770 0.59 -3.85 33.18
N PRO A 771 0.71 -2.60 33.66
CA PRO A 771 1.36 -1.52 32.92
C PRO A 771 2.86 -1.75 32.66
N ARG A 772 3.47 -2.74 33.32
CA ARG A 772 4.87 -3.13 33.13
C ARG A 772 5.08 -4.16 32.02
N CYS A 773 4.01 -4.77 31.51
CA CYS A 773 4.09 -5.77 30.46
C CYS A 773 4.36 -5.10 29.10
N GLU A 774 5.48 -5.41 28.46
CA GLU A 774 5.87 -4.87 27.15
C GLU A 774 5.43 -5.76 25.96
N LEU A 775 4.59 -6.77 26.19
CA LEU A 775 4.21 -7.72 25.14
C LEU A 775 3.32 -7.07 24.06
N GLU A 776 3.83 -7.00 22.84
CA GLU A 776 3.15 -6.43 21.68
C GLU A 776 2.39 -7.50 20.87
N LYS A 777 2.90 -8.74 20.84
CA LYS A 777 2.37 -9.85 20.03
C LYS A 777 2.24 -11.12 20.87
N LEU A 778 1.02 -11.65 20.93
CA LEU A 778 0.71 -12.95 21.51
C LEU A 778 0.02 -13.82 20.45
N ARG A 779 0.50 -15.05 20.22
CA ARG A 779 -0.13 -16.03 19.33
C ARG A 779 -0.32 -17.39 19.97
#